data_AF-A0A952MEB6-F1
#
_entry.id   AF-A0A952MEB6-F1
#
_cell.length_a   1.000
_cell.length_b   1.000
_cell.length_c   1.000
_cell.angle_alpha   90.00
_cell.angle_beta   90.00
_cell.angle_gamma   90.00
#
_symmetry.space_group_name_H-M   'P 1'
#
loop_
_entity.id
_entity.type
_entity.pdbx_description
1 polymer ?
#
loop_
_entity_poly.entity_id
_entity_poly.type
_entity_poly.pdbx_seq_one_letter_code
_entity_poly.pdbx_strand_id
1 'polypeptide(L)'
;MDNINPDVKHNANAYTISNAGHKFYFGHYLNNARHNLFKIFNQLLHKYNQPAVEEGCLSDCILLSPAKFQAFVSPAALFEQMKQYIPVMEYLKENNNEEAVFGTLRRLLLDLNSFRNYFSHHHYTAPLQFNNFKESQKFKKSMPYLFGSAVAVARKKTKLPHEAFDEIFKWKSGKDKEILEPSWQQEMMEINSAKPTLFGLVFFTCLFLEKKDGTLFISRIKGLKNTTEDKFKANRETFLAFTITLPKPPRLESSDIKLDLVNELFRVPHSVFKTWEAEQQQAFTITNEETGQQAVMKRYKNRFDYFALRYFEDNNALENIFFHIRLGEACLAEYEKEEPGSSIKTRRQVTKSLNGFGPLQFFNNHTNLEDLGYDTSNLREGQMIKINGMPLKYTPQYRIVDNKIGIKITHENTPHIIPQITKKEKQLHSVNPFTFTNAAPDIILSTYELPNLYLYNYLYRLGFIKSPPHDFLQNWLQQQEVLFSSLKNKDTTRLQDTGYKKNKLPLKIKTHLEGGMNAKREVQKKLRALLNNTNETIDKLLEQGKLEKGKGKTGFTAGSVATWIATDIQFFSRPDDRQQKLSDFEYNTLQGYFAFFGSNREKIDALLKSFEITGSNNNRHPFLNPVHVMVNEFTLRVKERQKKGRGPKRKFDTAIYSLSAYFKDYLLKRRKYLESLFKNLNDNIIDSISYFTKVKRNTEPALDFHEPVMLPRNIFNGPIVQGLKEFIQTRGIAFTPGDEKKCSPSFFLKQLLPDLQNFYTFPRVYKKYKETKEGFEFVEDLIIDKDNDLRKCQQKLKSDGESYSELLNRVDKNEQDIRLEQYRDRVMFMMLNEYFNNQGIEELDFTDKTLQDFSKDYMDDATKTILDTEIDMSVRLNGVDIKARLPIGRYGEFRKILRDRRINELLSYFDKQVSWERVQEELEYYNQNRERVLKACIDFEEAVYSKHSKKMNHLIKDNHISHPAFLNFYNSDIARLSDTFPGLNDKTNIAEFRNGFLHNQVIEKKGFLGAFPEFEFDDTLITKQITEKVIDIYSKLKLSV
;
A
#
# COMPACT_ATOMS: atom_id res chain seq x y z
N MET A 1 -29.75 17.72 29.43
CA MET A 1 -29.00 17.41 30.67
C MET A 1 -27.75 18.27 30.64
N ASP A 2 -27.90 19.46 31.20
CA ASP A 2 -26.82 20.43 31.40
C ASP A 2 -26.06 20.06 32.67
N ASN A 3 -24.80 19.65 32.51
CA ASN A 3 -23.70 19.79 33.48
C ASN A 3 -22.47 19.05 32.93
N ILE A 4 -21.80 19.65 31.95
CA ILE A 4 -20.41 19.29 31.61
C ILE A 4 -19.53 20.37 32.23
N ASN A 5 -18.65 19.90 33.11
CA ASN A 5 -17.63 20.65 33.83
C ASN A 5 -16.91 21.67 32.92
N PRO A 6 -16.92 22.99 33.24
CA PRO A 6 -16.34 24.03 32.38
C PRO A 6 -14.81 24.05 32.33
N ASP A 7 -14.12 23.17 33.06
CA ASP A 7 -12.66 23.08 33.09
C ASP A 7 -12.02 22.26 31.96
N VAL A 8 -12.81 21.69 31.04
CA VAL A 8 -12.30 21.04 29.81
C VAL A 8 -12.38 22.01 28.63
N LYS A 9 -11.90 23.25 28.81
CA LYS A 9 -11.55 24.12 27.68
C LYS A 9 -10.11 23.83 27.28
N HIS A 10 -9.96 23.34 26.05
CA HIS A 10 -8.71 23.14 25.32
C HIS A 10 -7.57 24.07 25.76
N ASN A 11 -6.41 23.45 26.01
CA ASN A 11 -5.10 24.05 26.31
C ASN A 11 -4.69 25.20 25.34
N ALA A 12 -5.29 26.37 25.50
CA ALA A 12 -4.90 27.61 24.83
C ALA A 12 -3.65 28.25 25.46
N ASN A 13 -3.18 27.75 26.60
CA ASN A 13 -2.01 28.24 27.33
C ASN A 13 -0.76 27.33 27.22
N ALA A 14 -0.58 26.63 26.10
CA ALA A 14 0.70 25.96 25.84
C ALA A 14 1.81 27.01 25.57
N TYR A 15 2.87 26.98 26.38
CA TYR A 15 4.04 27.85 26.26
C TYR A 15 4.52 27.94 24.79
N THR A 16 4.95 29.12 24.37
CA THR A 16 5.37 29.39 22.98
C THR A 16 6.88 29.30 22.87
N ILE A 17 7.38 28.45 21.98
CA ILE A 17 8.81 28.32 21.72
C ILE A 17 9.23 29.41 20.75
N SER A 18 10.04 30.34 21.23
CA SER A 18 10.50 31.53 20.50
C SER A 18 11.98 31.47 20.12
N ASN A 19 12.76 30.51 20.64
CA ASN A 19 14.17 30.35 20.34
C ASN A 19 14.59 28.87 20.24
N ALA A 20 15.73 28.61 19.59
CA ALA A 20 16.31 27.27 19.43
C ALA A 20 16.98 26.74 20.72
N GLY A 21 16.86 27.43 21.85
CA GLY A 21 17.49 27.08 23.13
C GLY A 21 16.67 26.08 23.96
N HIS A 22 15.44 25.76 23.55
CA HIS A 22 14.53 24.89 24.32
C HIS A 22 14.93 23.41 24.21
N LYS A 23 15.97 23.00 24.96
CA LYS A 23 16.63 21.69 24.79
C LYS A 23 15.69 20.49 24.85
N PHE A 24 14.74 20.49 25.80
CA PHE A 24 13.78 19.40 26.01
C PHE A 24 12.91 19.13 24.79
N TYR A 25 12.45 20.22 24.16
CA TYR A 25 11.50 20.14 23.07
C TYR A 25 12.17 19.57 21.81
N PHE A 26 13.30 20.17 21.43
CA PHE A 26 14.06 19.70 20.27
C PHE A 26 14.68 18.32 20.51
N GLY A 27 15.21 18.06 21.70
CA GLY A 27 15.79 16.76 22.07
C GLY A 27 14.79 15.62 21.90
N HIS A 28 13.54 15.80 22.33
CA HIS A 28 12.49 14.80 22.12
C HIS A 28 12.25 14.50 20.64
N TYR A 29 11.94 15.51 19.83
CA TYR A 29 11.59 15.31 18.42
C TYR A 29 12.78 14.85 17.58
N LEU A 30 14.02 15.23 17.93
CA LEU A 30 15.23 14.71 17.29
C LEU A 30 15.50 13.24 17.63
N ASN A 31 15.19 12.80 18.87
CA ASN A 31 15.21 11.37 19.21
C ASN A 31 14.17 10.59 18.40
N ASN A 32 12.93 11.09 18.31
CA ASN A 32 11.90 10.46 17.48
C ASN A 32 12.32 10.40 16.00
N ALA A 33 12.87 11.49 15.46
CA ALA A 33 13.38 11.56 14.11
C ALA A 33 14.44 10.48 13.82
N ARG A 34 15.41 10.32 14.72
CA ARG A 34 16.43 9.26 14.62
C ARG A 34 15.82 7.87 14.67
N HIS A 35 14.91 7.64 15.62
CA HIS A 35 14.24 6.36 15.77
C HIS A 35 13.37 5.98 14.56
N ASN A 36 12.72 6.97 13.95
CA ASN A 36 11.94 6.77 12.74
C ASN A 36 12.82 6.29 11.56
N LEU A 37 14.00 6.89 11.39
CA LEU A 37 14.98 6.46 10.40
C LEU A 37 15.52 5.06 10.70
N PHE A 38 15.76 4.73 11.97
CA PHE A 38 16.13 3.37 12.40
C PHE A 38 15.10 2.33 11.97
N LYS A 39 13.80 2.61 12.15
CA LYS A 39 12.72 1.73 11.68
C LYS A 39 12.76 1.53 10.16
N ILE A 40 12.90 2.61 9.40
CA ILE A 40 12.98 2.56 7.93
C ILE A 40 14.19 1.72 7.49
N PHE A 41 15.37 1.96 8.07
CA PHE A 41 16.62 1.30 7.69
C PHE A 41 16.56 -0.20 8.02
N ASN A 42 16.11 -0.57 9.22
CA ASN A 42 16.02 -1.96 9.61
C ASN A 42 14.95 -2.73 8.84
N GLN A 43 13.85 -2.09 8.43
CA GLN A 43 12.92 -2.73 7.51
C GLN A 43 13.54 -3.01 6.14
N LEU A 44 14.31 -2.07 5.59
CA LEU A 44 14.99 -2.26 4.32
C LEU A 44 16.09 -3.32 4.45
N LEU A 45 16.90 -3.31 5.51
CA LEU A 45 17.92 -4.33 5.77
C LEU A 45 17.28 -5.72 5.89
N HIS A 46 16.18 -5.83 6.64
CA HIS A 46 15.41 -7.07 6.76
C HIS A 46 14.89 -7.55 5.40
N LYS A 47 14.40 -6.65 4.53
CA LYS A 47 13.95 -6.99 3.17
C LYS A 47 15.05 -7.66 2.34
N TYR A 48 16.31 -7.36 2.58
CA TYR A 48 17.47 -7.92 1.89
C TYR A 48 18.26 -8.95 2.73
N ASN A 49 17.66 -9.48 3.80
CA ASN A 49 18.29 -10.42 4.73
C ASN A 49 19.66 -9.95 5.25
N GLN A 50 19.77 -8.66 5.58
CA GLN A 50 20.96 -8.05 6.16
C GLN A 50 20.79 -7.85 7.68
N PRO A 51 21.89 -7.89 8.46
CA PRO A 51 21.83 -7.66 9.89
C PRO A 51 21.27 -6.26 10.19
N ALA A 52 20.50 -6.16 11.28
CA ALA A 52 19.95 -4.89 11.73
C ALA A 52 21.09 -3.93 12.14
N VAL A 53 20.91 -2.65 11.84
CA VAL A 53 21.80 -1.58 12.31
C VAL A 53 21.29 -1.07 13.66
N GLU A 54 22.22 -0.77 14.57
CA GLU A 54 21.91 -0.13 15.84
C GLU A 54 21.48 1.33 15.65
N GLU A 55 20.61 1.85 16.54
CA GLU A 55 20.05 3.20 16.41
C GLU A 55 21.11 4.31 16.45
N GLY A 56 22.23 4.10 17.14
CA GLY A 56 23.34 5.05 17.19
C GLY A 56 24.17 5.12 15.90
N CYS A 57 24.15 4.06 15.10
CA CYS A 57 25.09 3.82 14.01
C CYS A 57 24.46 3.99 12.61
N LEU A 58 23.36 4.75 12.51
CA LEU A 58 22.63 4.92 11.24
C LEU A 58 23.49 5.50 10.11
N SER A 59 24.44 6.38 10.43
CA SER A 59 25.38 6.93 9.45
C SER A 59 26.30 5.88 8.83
N ASP A 60 26.52 4.75 9.49
CA ASP A 60 27.40 3.67 9.02
C ASP A 60 26.64 2.49 8.43
N CYS A 61 25.31 2.65 8.28
CA CYS A 61 24.46 1.68 7.63
C CYS A 61 24.96 1.37 6.20
N ILE A 62 25.05 0.07 5.88
CA ILE A 62 25.48 -0.41 4.56
C ILE A 62 24.61 0.10 3.41
N LEU A 63 23.33 0.44 3.68
CA LEU A 63 22.41 1.06 2.71
C LEU A 63 22.94 2.40 2.16
N LEU A 64 23.78 3.10 2.94
CA LEU A 64 24.40 4.37 2.55
C LEU A 64 25.71 4.18 1.78
N SER A 65 26.11 2.93 1.51
CA SER A 65 27.30 2.57 0.75
C SER A 65 26.90 1.80 -0.51
N PRO A 66 26.48 2.48 -1.60
CA PRO A 66 25.96 1.84 -2.81
C PRO A 66 26.92 0.79 -3.40
N ALA A 67 28.22 1.07 -3.40
CA ALA A 67 29.25 0.12 -3.86
C ALA A 67 29.28 -1.21 -3.06
N LYS A 68 28.95 -1.17 -1.76
CA LYS A 68 28.85 -2.38 -0.92
C LYS A 68 27.49 -3.07 -1.06
N PHE A 69 26.43 -2.30 -1.31
CA PHE A 69 25.06 -2.81 -1.37
C PHE A 69 24.61 -3.27 -2.78
N GLN A 70 25.36 -2.90 -3.82
CA GLN A 70 25.04 -3.23 -5.22
C GLN A 70 24.92 -4.74 -5.50
N ALA A 71 25.52 -5.59 -4.66
CA ALA A 71 25.39 -7.05 -4.76
C ALA A 71 23.94 -7.54 -4.49
N PHE A 72 23.15 -6.75 -3.75
CA PHE A 72 21.77 -7.09 -3.37
C PHE A 72 20.73 -6.36 -4.23
N VAL A 73 21.00 -5.11 -4.59
CA VAL A 73 20.11 -4.26 -5.39
C VAL A 73 20.89 -3.12 -6.03
N SER A 74 20.55 -2.74 -7.27
CA SER A 74 21.20 -1.62 -7.92
C SER A 74 21.01 -0.30 -7.14
N PRO A 75 21.99 0.62 -7.15
CA PRO A 75 21.87 1.91 -6.46
C PRO A 75 20.60 2.69 -6.82
N ALA A 76 20.18 2.61 -8.08
CA ALA A 76 18.97 3.23 -8.60
C ALA A 76 17.69 2.65 -7.98
N ALA A 77 17.59 1.33 -7.92
CA ALA A 77 16.45 0.65 -7.32
C ALA A 77 16.41 0.85 -5.79
N LEU A 78 17.57 0.91 -5.13
CA LEU A 78 17.64 1.27 -3.71
C LEU A 78 17.15 2.69 -3.47
N PHE A 79 17.60 3.65 -4.29
CA PHE A 79 17.16 5.04 -4.23
C PHE A 79 15.64 5.16 -4.36
N GLU A 80 15.03 4.50 -5.35
CA GLU A 80 13.58 4.51 -5.56
C GLU A 80 12.79 3.89 -4.41
N GLN A 81 13.37 2.95 -3.67
CA GLN A 81 12.75 2.39 -2.47
C GLN A 81 12.88 3.32 -1.28
N MET A 82 14.08 3.85 -1.04
CA MET A 82 14.33 4.76 0.09
C MET A 82 13.55 6.06 -0.04
N LYS A 83 13.41 6.62 -1.25
CA LYS A 83 12.68 7.88 -1.46
C LYS A 83 11.19 7.80 -1.13
N GLN A 84 10.60 6.60 -1.14
CA GLN A 84 9.20 6.40 -0.74
C GLN A 84 9.01 6.66 0.75
N TYR A 85 10.03 6.34 1.55
CA TYR A 85 10.05 6.56 2.99
C TYR A 85 10.68 7.91 3.37
N ILE A 86 11.66 8.38 2.59
CA ILE A 86 12.46 9.60 2.84
C ILE A 86 12.34 10.54 1.63
N PRO A 87 11.26 11.34 1.52
CA PRO A 87 10.96 12.12 0.31
C PRO A 87 12.01 13.17 -0.06
N VAL A 88 12.76 13.69 0.93
CA VAL A 88 13.81 14.70 0.68
C VAL A 88 14.90 14.19 -0.26
N MET A 89 15.12 12.87 -0.35
CA MET A 89 16.14 12.27 -1.22
C MET A 89 15.99 12.64 -2.70
N GLU A 90 14.77 12.83 -3.21
CA GLU A 90 14.53 13.26 -4.60
C GLU A 90 15.13 14.64 -4.89
N TYR A 91 15.21 15.50 -3.87
CA TYR A 91 15.70 16.87 -3.98
C TYR A 91 17.19 16.99 -3.62
N LEU A 92 17.84 15.89 -3.24
CA LEU A 92 19.29 15.81 -3.00
C LEU A 92 20.08 15.41 -4.27
N LYS A 93 19.40 15.06 -5.37
CA LYS A 93 20.03 14.62 -6.63
C LYS A 93 20.82 15.74 -7.31
N GLU A 94 22.04 15.44 -7.74
CA GLU A 94 22.83 16.30 -8.63
C GLU A 94 23.05 15.61 -9.98
N ASN A 95 22.78 16.30 -11.10
CA ASN A 95 23.06 15.81 -12.46
C ASN A 95 22.53 14.39 -12.76
N ASN A 96 21.42 13.98 -12.13
CA ASN A 96 20.86 12.61 -12.18
C ASN A 96 21.79 11.50 -11.62
N ASN A 97 22.77 11.85 -10.78
CA ASN A 97 23.62 10.87 -10.09
C ASN A 97 22.99 10.47 -8.75
N GLU A 98 22.45 9.25 -8.69
CA GLU A 98 21.80 8.66 -7.52
C GLU A 98 22.80 8.30 -6.41
N GLU A 99 24.05 7.98 -6.76
CA GLU A 99 25.08 7.56 -5.80
C GLU A 99 25.49 8.71 -4.87
N ALA A 100 25.56 9.93 -5.40
CA ALA A 100 25.89 11.14 -4.65
C ALA A 100 24.83 11.50 -3.59
N VAL A 101 23.59 11.01 -3.74
CA VAL A 101 22.51 11.24 -2.77
C VAL A 101 22.78 10.51 -1.47
N PHE A 102 23.28 9.28 -1.52
CA PHE A 102 23.57 8.48 -0.33
C PHE A 102 24.64 9.13 0.54
N GLY A 103 25.68 9.68 -0.09
CA GLY A 103 26.70 10.47 0.61
C GLY A 103 26.14 11.74 1.27
N THR A 104 25.19 12.41 0.62
CA THR A 104 24.54 13.61 1.18
C THR A 104 23.60 13.24 2.34
N LEU A 105 22.82 12.17 2.21
CA LEU A 105 21.97 11.65 3.29
C LEU A 105 22.80 11.23 4.50
N ARG A 106 23.95 10.57 4.28
CA ARG A 106 24.90 10.21 5.34
C ARG A 106 25.33 11.41 6.17
N ARG A 107 25.59 12.55 5.52
CA ARG A 107 25.95 13.81 6.20
C ARG A 107 24.79 14.37 7.03
N LEU A 108 23.57 14.36 6.49
CA LEU A 108 22.38 14.79 7.25
C LEU A 108 22.14 13.91 8.49
N LEU A 109 22.47 12.61 8.43
CA LEU A 109 22.38 11.72 9.59
C LEU A 109 23.43 12.01 10.66
N LEU A 110 24.66 12.40 10.25
CA LEU A 110 25.68 12.88 11.18
C LEU A 110 25.22 14.17 11.87
N ASP A 111 24.61 15.09 11.12
CA ASP A 111 24.04 16.32 11.68
C ASP A 111 22.88 16.02 12.64
N LEU A 112 22.00 15.06 12.29
CA LEU A 112 20.92 14.60 13.16
C LEU A 112 21.46 14.04 14.48
N ASN A 113 22.50 13.20 14.43
CA ASN A 113 23.13 12.65 15.63
C ASN A 113 23.78 13.75 16.48
N SER A 114 24.49 14.70 15.85
CA SER A 114 25.10 15.84 16.55
C SER A 114 24.04 16.72 17.22
N PHE A 115 22.97 17.09 16.51
CA PHE A 115 21.89 17.91 17.06
C PHE A 115 21.15 17.19 18.17
N ARG A 116 20.82 15.91 17.97
CA ARG A 116 20.21 15.08 19.02
C ARG A 116 21.07 15.10 20.27
N ASN A 117 22.38 14.91 20.15
CA ASN A 117 23.28 14.89 21.31
C ASN A 117 23.38 16.27 21.98
N TYR A 118 23.47 17.36 21.20
CA TYR A 118 23.44 18.73 21.72
C TYR A 118 22.20 19.02 22.58
N PHE A 119 21.03 18.51 22.16
CA PHE A 119 19.76 18.75 22.84
C PHE A 119 19.38 17.69 23.88
N SER A 120 19.99 16.50 23.86
CA SER A 120 19.72 15.41 24.81
C SER A 120 20.69 15.37 25.98
N HIS A 121 21.76 16.16 25.97
CA HIS A 121 22.75 16.23 27.04
C HIS A 121 22.89 17.66 27.56
N HIS A 122 23.12 17.81 28.87
CA HIS A 122 23.40 19.12 29.44
C HIS A 122 24.69 19.70 28.85
N HIS A 123 25.78 18.93 28.84
CA HIS A 123 27.09 19.35 28.35
C HIS A 123 27.47 18.61 27.05
N TYR A 124 27.44 19.36 25.93
CA TYR A 124 27.91 18.94 24.61
C TYR A 124 28.85 20.03 24.08
N THR A 125 30.12 19.68 23.82
CA THR A 125 31.20 20.64 23.52
C THR A 125 31.26 21.03 22.06
N ALA A 126 30.71 20.22 21.15
CA ALA A 126 30.71 20.54 19.73
C ALA A 126 29.66 21.64 19.43
N PRO A 127 30.01 22.62 18.58
CA PRO A 127 29.11 23.72 18.27
C PRO A 127 27.87 23.19 17.51
N LEU A 128 26.70 23.78 17.77
CA LEU A 128 25.48 23.52 17.00
C LEU A 128 25.63 24.09 15.59
N GLN A 129 26.28 23.32 14.72
CA GLN A 129 26.57 23.67 13.34
C GLN A 129 26.34 22.44 12.46
N PHE A 130 25.88 22.66 11.24
CA PHE A 130 25.88 21.60 10.25
C PHE A 130 27.31 21.29 9.79
N ASN A 131 27.68 20.02 9.74
CA ASN A 131 29.07 19.60 9.54
C ASN A 131 29.62 19.89 8.13
N ASN A 132 28.77 20.12 7.12
CA ASN A 132 29.22 20.20 5.72
C ASN A 132 28.69 21.39 4.91
N PHE A 133 28.06 22.40 5.53
CA PHE A 133 27.62 23.60 4.78
C PHE A 133 28.70 24.69 4.63
N LYS A 134 29.90 24.50 5.19
CA LYS A 134 31.01 25.47 5.06
C LYS A 134 31.68 25.49 3.67
N GLU A 135 31.64 24.39 2.90
CA GLU A 135 32.30 24.31 1.57
C GLU A 135 31.36 24.52 0.37
N SER A 136 30.04 24.66 0.57
CA SER A 136 29.08 24.85 -0.52
C SER A 136 28.62 26.30 -0.65
N GLN A 137 29.54 27.26 -0.82
CA GLN A 137 29.18 28.57 -1.39
C GLN A 137 28.71 28.46 -2.85
N LYS A 138 28.89 27.28 -3.46
CA LYS A 138 28.22 26.86 -4.69
C LYS A 138 27.41 25.61 -4.33
N PHE A 139 26.20 25.48 -4.90
CA PHE A 139 25.38 24.26 -5.03
C PHE A 139 24.03 24.19 -4.29
N LYS A 140 23.08 23.64 -5.06
CA LYS A 140 21.68 23.25 -4.83
C LYS A 140 21.47 22.23 -3.69
N LYS A 141 22.23 22.35 -2.59
CA LYS A 141 22.22 21.41 -1.46
C LYS A 141 22.01 22.10 -0.11
N SER A 142 22.04 23.43 -0.06
CA SER A 142 21.81 24.21 1.15
C SER A 142 20.41 23.98 1.71
N MET A 143 20.25 23.99 3.04
CA MET A 143 18.93 23.97 3.69
C MET A 143 17.93 24.99 3.09
N PRO A 144 18.35 26.22 2.74
CA PRO A 144 17.53 27.17 1.97
C PRO A 144 17.01 26.63 0.63
N TYR A 145 17.83 25.93 -0.15
CA TYR A 145 17.40 25.34 -1.43
C TYR A 145 16.37 24.23 -1.23
N LEU A 146 16.58 23.39 -0.21
CA LEU A 146 15.59 22.37 0.17
C LEU A 146 14.27 23.02 0.61
N PHE A 147 14.32 24.12 1.35
CA PHE A 147 13.12 24.85 1.74
C PHE A 147 12.38 25.45 0.53
N GLY A 148 13.09 26.06 -0.43
CA GLY A 148 12.48 26.53 -1.68
C GLY A 148 11.83 25.39 -2.49
N SER A 149 12.46 24.21 -2.51
CA SER A 149 11.88 23.01 -3.11
C SER A 149 10.64 22.52 -2.36
N ALA A 150 10.63 22.62 -1.03
CA ALA A 150 9.49 22.28 -0.19
C ALA A 150 8.28 23.19 -0.48
N VAL A 151 8.48 24.49 -0.69
CA VAL A 151 7.43 25.44 -1.11
C VAL A 151 6.81 24.99 -2.43
N ALA A 152 7.63 24.66 -3.43
CA ALA A 152 7.14 24.20 -4.72
C ALA A 152 6.33 22.90 -4.61
N VAL A 153 6.73 22.00 -3.71
CA VAL A 153 6.03 20.74 -3.46
C VAL A 153 4.71 20.96 -2.73
N ALA A 154 4.69 21.78 -1.69
CA ALA A 154 3.48 22.10 -0.94
C ALA A 154 2.45 22.81 -1.85
N ARG A 155 2.91 23.77 -2.67
CA ARG A 155 2.11 24.45 -3.69
C ARG A 155 1.48 23.50 -4.71
N LYS A 156 2.15 22.37 -5.00
CA LYS A 156 1.68 21.38 -5.98
C LYS A 156 0.79 20.29 -5.36
N LYS A 157 0.96 19.98 -4.07
CA LYS A 157 0.25 18.90 -3.37
C LYS A 157 -1.03 19.38 -2.66
N THR A 158 -1.08 20.64 -2.24
CA THR A 158 -2.22 21.18 -1.49
C THR A 158 -3.29 21.75 -2.42
N LYS A 159 -4.52 21.90 -1.91
CA LYS A 159 -5.64 22.59 -2.60
C LYS A 159 -5.66 24.10 -2.31
N LEU A 160 -4.65 24.64 -1.64
CA LEU A 160 -4.62 26.05 -1.24
C LEU A 160 -4.40 26.97 -2.46
N PRO A 161 -4.89 28.22 -2.41
CA PRO A 161 -4.62 29.23 -3.44
C PRO A 161 -3.12 29.41 -3.68
N HIS A 162 -2.71 29.64 -4.93
CA HIS A 162 -1.27 29.80 -5.25
C HIS A 162 -0.71 31.07 -4.60
N GLU A 163 -1.55 32.09 -4.45
CA GLU A 163 -1.27 33.38 -3.82
C GLU A 163 -0.85 33.21 -2.35
N ALA A 164 -1.42 32.23 -1.65
CA ALA A 164 -1.08 31.92 -0.26
C ALA A 164 0.38 31.46 -0.10
N PHE A 165 0.97 30.85 -1.14
CA PHE A 165 2.38 30.46 -1.16
C PHE A 165 3.31 31.59 -1.59
N ASP A 166 2.78 32.65 -2.19
CA ASP A 166 3.58 33.80 -2.60
C ASP A 166 3.84 34.71 -1.40
N GLU A 167 3.06 34.64 -0.32
CA GLU A 167 3.26 35.41 0.92
C GLU A 167 4.14 34.70 1.96
N ILE A 168 4.62 33.49 1.67
CA ILE A 168 5.59 32.77 2.52
C ILE A 168 6.87 33.59 2.57
N PHE A 169 7.06 34.32 3.68
CA PHE A 169 8.22 35.14 3.99
C PHE A 169 8.57 36.22 2.94
N LYS A 170 7.57 36.99 2.47
CA LYS A 170 7.82 38.22 1.70
C LYS A 170 8.33 39.35 2.61
N TRP A 171 9.62 39.65 2.58
CA TRP A 171 10.09 41.03 2.74
C TRP A 171 10.27 41.65 1.35
N LYS A 172 9.61 42.79 1.09
CA LYS A 172 9.77 43.55 -0.14
C LYS A 172 11.21 44.08 -0.21
N SER A 173 11.98 43.65 -1.21
CA SER A 173 13.05 44.49 -1.75
C SER A 173 12.61 45.00 -3.11
N GLY A 174 12.99 46.25 -3.41
CA GLY A 174 12.50 47.06 -4.51
C GLY A 174 12.69 46.45 -5.89
N LYS A 175 12.00 47.08 -6.84
CA LYS A 175 12.04 46.83 -8.28
C LYS A 175 13.49 46.66 -8.76
N ASP A 176 13.94 45.43 -8.97
CA ASP A 176 14.68 45.01 -10.16
C ASP A 176 14.87 43.49 -10.21
N LYS A 177 14.87 42.98 -11.43
CA LYS A 177 14.82 41.55 -11.78
C LYS A 177 16.18 40.87 -11.52
N GLU A 178 16.21 39.96 -10.55
CA GLU A 178 16.83 38.62 -10.67
C GLU A 178 16.39 37.76 -9.47
N ILE A 179 15.60 36.72 -9.73
CA ILE A 179 15.05 35.84 -8.69
C ILE A 179 16.09 34.74 -8.40
N LEU A 180 16.82 34.86 -7.30
CA LEU A 180 17.31 33.76 -6.45
C LEU A 180 17.91 34.31 -5.13
N GLU A 181 17.34 33.87 -4.02
CA GLU A 181 18.06 33.40 -2.82
C GLU A 181 18.98 34.36 -2.02
N PRO A 182 18.41 35.36 -1.32
CA PRO A 182 19.01 35.80 -0.04
C PRO A 182 18.11 35.61 1.20
N SER A 183 16.78 35.62 1.08
CA SER A 183 15.87 35.65 2.26
C SER A 183 15.82 34.32 3.03
N TRP A 184 15.67 33.18 2.34
CA TRP A 184 15.65 31.87 3.02
C TRP A 184 16.98 31.51 3.69
N GLN A 185 18.10 32.04 3.18
CA GLN A 185 19.40 31.84 3.80
C GLN A 185 19.42 32.40 5.22
N GLN A 186 18.92 33.63 5.41
CA GLN A 186 18.85 34.30 6.70
C GLN A 186 17.81 33.67 7.64
N GLU A 187 16.73 33.11 7.09
CA GLU A 187 15.69 32.47 7.89
C GLU A 187 16.02 31.04 8.30
N MET A 188 16.88 30.34 7.57
CA MET A 188 17.27 28.95 7.86
C MET A 188 18.65 28.84 8.54
N MET A 189 19.55 29.79 8.29
CA MET A 189 20.91 29.79 8.85
C MET A 189 21.32 31.20 9.32
N GLU A 190 22.09 31.27 10.41
CA GLU A 190 22.69 32.53 10.86
C GLU A 190 23.72 33.01 9.82
N ILE A 191 23.66 34.31 9.45
CA ILE A 191 24.51 34.92 8.42
C ILE A 191 25.99 34.66 8.72
N ASN A 192 26.75 34.23 7.70
CA ASN A 192 28.19 33.90 7.80
C ASN A 192 28.53 32.80 8.82
N SER A 193 27.57 31.98 9.22
CA SER A 193 27.78 30.83 10.10
C SER A 193 27.13 29.56 9.53
N ALA A 194 27.59 28.40 10.00
CA ALA A 194 26.93 27.12 9.71
C ALA A 194 25.87 26.76 10.77
N LYS A 195 25.45 27.73 11.61
CA LYS A 195 24.52 27.51 12.72
C LYS A 195 23.07 27.66 12.23
N PRO A 196 22.18 26.69 12.52
CA PRO A 196 20.78 26.80 12.16
C PRO A 196 20.08 27.88 12.98
N THR A 197 19.17 28.62 12.34
CA THR A 197 18.17 29.44 13.04
C THR A 197 17.09 28.54 13.67
N LEU A 198 16.14 29.13 14.41
CA LEU A 198 14.96 28.41 14.89
C LEU A 198 14.22 27.70 13.75
N PHE A 199 13.89 28.40 12.66
CA PHE A 199 13.17 27.82 11.54
C PHE A 199 14.00 26.79 10.77
N GLY A 200 15.31 27.00 10.62
CA GLY A 200 16.21 26.01 10.03
C GLY A 200 16.24 24.69 10.81
N LEU A 201 16.33 24.77 12.13
CA LEU A 201 16.29 23.60 13.02
C LEU A 201 14.92 22.90 12.99
N VAL A 202 13.83 23.68 12.98
CA VAL A 202 12.46 23.15 12.88
C VAL A 202 12.28 22.42 11.54
N PHE A 203 12.66 23.04 10.42
CA PHE A 203 12.56 22.42 9.11
C PHE A 203 13.41 21.15 9.01
N PHE A 204 14.65 21.18 9.51
CA PHE A 204 15.54 20.02 9.56
C PHE A 204 14.90 18.86 10.34
N THR A 205 14.35 19.14 11.51
CA THR A 205 13.71 18.12 12.36
C THR A 205 12.50 17.51 11.64
N CYS A 206 11.68 18.34 10.97
CA CYS A 206 10.52 17.88 10.19
C CYS A 206 10.88 16.96 9.02
N LEU A 207 12.09 17.01 8.46
CA LEU A 207 12.51 16.11 7.38
C LEU A 207 12.46 14.63 7.80
N PHE A 208 12.54 14.34 9.10
CA PHE A 208 12.67 13.00 9.66
C PHE A 208 11.53 12.63 10.62
N LEU A 209 10.52 13.49 10.75
CA LEU A 209 9.29 13.21 11.50
C LEU A 209 8.18 12.72 10.57
N GLU A 210 7.27 11.91 11.10
CA GLU A 210 5.99 11.67 10.42
C GLU A 210 5.14 12.93 10.41
N LYS A 211 4.22 13.05 9.44
CA LYS A 211 3.35 14.23 9.34
C LYS A 211 2.56 14.51 10.63
N LYS A 212 2.11 13.48 11.35
CA LYS A 212 1.42 13.62 12.65
C LYS A 212 2.33 14.29 13.69
N ASP A 213 3.50 13.71 13.95
CA ASP A 213 4.45 14.23 14.93
C ASP A 213 4.98 15.61 14.53
N GLY A 214 5.22 15.83 13.23
CA GLY A 214 5.59 17.12 12.68
C GLY A 214 4.53 18.20 12.93
N THR A 215 3.24 17.85 12.82
CA THR A 215 2.12 18.78 13.05
C THR A 215 2.03 19.21 14.52
N LEU A 216 2.26 18.26 15.45
CA LEU A 216 2.37 18.51 16.89
C LEU A 216 3.64 19.29 17.24
N PHE A 217 4.74 19.04 16.54
CA PHE A 217 6.01 19.74 16.72
C PHE A 217 5.93 21.22 16.30
N ILE A 218 5.27 21.53 15.19
CA ILE A 218 5.17 22.92 14.74
C ILE A 218 4.07 23.70 15.47
N SER A 219 3.12 23.04 16.15
CA SER A 219 2.02 23.71 16.87
C SER A 219 2.47 24.51 18.10
N ARG A 220 3.67 24.25 18.65
CA ARG A 220 4.24 25.02 19.76
C ARG A 220 5.23 26.12 19.33
N ILE A 221 5.61 26.17 18.05
CA ILE A 221 6.61 27.12 17.52
C ILE A 221 5.97 28.47 17.20
N LYS A 222 6.56 29.58 17.70
CA LYS A 222 6.13 30.94 17.38
C LYS A 222 6.14 31.19 15.86
N GLY A 223 5.04 31.69 15.31
CA GLY A 223 4.90 31.95 13.87
C GLY A 223 4.35 30.78 13.05
N LEU A 224 4.31 29.55 13.60
CA LEU A 224 3.72 28.37 12.95
C LEU A 224 2.47 27.83 13.66
N LYS A 225 2.06 28.42 14.79
CA LYS A 225 0.87 28.00 15.56
C LYS A 225 -0.46 28.20 14.83
N ASN A 226 -0.57 29.28 14.06
CA ASN A 226 -1.85 29.70 13.48
C ASN A 226 -2.29 28.77 12.33
N THR A 227 -3.58 28.42 12.29
CA THR A 227 -4.22 27.57 11.27
C THR A 227 -5.45 28.22 10.64
N THR A 228 -5.80 29.47 11.00
CA THR A 228 -7.04 30.11 10.55
C THR A 228 -6.97 30.54 9.08
N GLU A 229 -5.93 31.27 8.69
CA GLU A 229 -5.78 31.80 7.33
C GLU A 229 -4.96 30.87 6.42
N ASP A 230 -5.26 30.90 5.13
CA ASP A 230 -4.63 30.03 4.12
C ASP A 230 -3.12 30.27 4.00
N LYS A 231 -2.63 31.49 4.25
CA LYS A 231 -1.19 31.79 4.29
C LYS A 231 -0.45 31.06 5.41
N PHE A 232 -1.06 30.92 6.59
CA PHE A 232 -0.47 30.18 7.71
C PHE A 232 -0.54 28.67 7.47
N LYS A 233 -1.62 28.18 6.86
CA LYS A 233 -1.71 26.79 6.40
C LYS A 233 -0.63 26.48 5.35
N ALA A 234 -0.36 27.40 4.42
CA ALA A 234 0.68 27.26 3.40
C ALA A 234 2.09 27.19 4.03
N ASN A 235 2.38 28.00 5.04
CA ASN A 235 3.61 27.89 5.84
C ASN A 235 3.72 26.51 6.49
N ARG A 236 2.71 26.05 7.22
CA ARG A 236 2.74 24.74 7.90
C ARG A 236 2.95 23.59 6.90
N GLU A 237 2.23 23.59 5.79
CA GLU A 237 2.37 22.55 4.75
C GLU A 237 3.75 22.57 4.07
N THR A 238 4.41 23.73 3.99
CA THR A 238 5.79 23.84 3.51
C THR A 238 6.77 23.13 4.45
N PHE A 239 6.68 23.38 5.76
CA PHE A 239 7.55 22.70 6.74
C PHE A 239 7.31 21.18 6.80
N LEU A 240 6.10 20.73 6.46
CA LEU A 240 5.73 19.32 6.46
C LEU A 240 5.90 18.61 5.10
N ALA A 241 6.33 19.34 4.05
CA ALA A 241 6.32 18.84 2.67
C ALA A 241 7.19 17.59 2.44
N PHE A 242 8.27 17.47 3.22
CA PHE A 242 9.27 16.39 3.15
C PHE A 242 9.26 15.45 4.35
N THR A 243 8.22 15.50 5.18
CA THR A 243 8.03 14.54 6.29
C THR A 243 8.14 13.10 5.78
N ILE A 244 8.79 12.25 6.57
CA ILE A 244 8.94 10.84 6.24
C ILE A 244 7.59 10.12 6.29
N THR A 245 7.53 9.00 5.60
CA THR A 245 6.44 8.03 5.76
C THR A 245 7.05 6.80 6.42
N LEU A 246 6.58 6.42 7.62
CA LEU A 246 7.06 5.17 8.19
C LEU A 246 6.53 3.99 7.39
N PRO A 247 7.28 2.89 7.37
CA PRO A 247 6.73 1.66 6.87
C PRO A 247 5.51 1.26 7.69
N LYS A 248 4.42 0.97 7.00
CA LYS A 248 3.20 0.56 7.67
C LYS A 248 3.45 -0.82 8.27
N PRO A 249 3.12 -1.03 9.57
CA PRO A 249 3.07 -2.39 10.08
C PRO A 249 2.12 -3.23 9.22
N PRO A 250 2.25 -4.57 9.22
CA PRO A 250 1.25 -5.44 8.63
C PRO A 250 -0.14 -4.94 9.02
N ARG A 251 -1.06 -4.90 8.07
CA ARG A 251 -2.44 -4.54 8.41
C ARG A 251 -2.89 -5.60 9.39
N LEU A 252 -3.16 -5.19 10.64
CA LEU A 252 -3.82 -6.04 11.62
C LEU A 252 -4.94 -6.80 10.90
N GLU A 253 -4.86 -8.12 10.89
CA GLU A 253 -5.90 -8.95 10.30
C GLU A 253 -7.25 -8.58 10.94
N SER A 254 -8.32 -8.65 10.14
CA SER A 254 -9.67 -8.46 10.63
C SER A 254 -9.97 -9.57 11.63
N SER A 255 -9.93 -9.25 12.92
CA SER A 255 -10.28 -10.20 13.98
C SER A 255 -11.77 -10.50 14.04
N ASP A 256 -12.60 -9.55 13.58
CA ASP A 256 -14.04 -9.74 13.51
C ASP A 256 -14.56 -9.31 12.13
N ILE A 257 -14.83 -10.32 11.30
CA ILE A 257 -15.39 -10.13 9.96
C ILE A 257 -16.78 -9.47 10.00
N LYS A 258 -17.54 -9.63 11.09
CA LYS A 258 -18.90 -9.09 11.24
C LYS A 258 -18.86 -7.57 11.29
N LEU A 259 -17.99 -6.99 12.12
CA LEU A 259 -17.80 -5.54 12.21
C LEU A 259 -17.22 -4.95 10.93
N ASP A 260 -16.39 -5.73 10.24
CA ASP A 260 -15.87 -5.35 8.93
C ASP A 260 -16.95 -5.31 7.83
N LEU A 261 -17.90 -6.26 7.87
CA LEU A 261 -19.08 -6.28 6.99
C LEU A 261 -19.98 -5.07 7.25
N VAL A 262 -20.30 -4.77 8.52
CA VAL A 262 -21.05 -3.56 8.91
C VAL A 262 -20.37 -2.31 8.36
N ASN A 263 -19.07 -2.15 8.62
CA ASN A 263 -18.30 -0.99 8.15
C ASN A 263 -18.25 -0.88 6.62
N GLU A 264 -18.26 -1.99 5.88
CA GLU A 264 -18.26 -1.95 4.41
C GLU A 264 -19.64 -1.57 3.84
N LEU A 265 -20.74 -2.01 4.47
CA LEU A 265 -22.11 -1.63 4.10
C LEU A 265 -22.36 -0.12 4.25
N PHE A 266 -21.77 0.53 5.27
CA PHE A 266 -21.83 1.98 5.48
C PHE A 266 -20.99 2.81 4.48
N ARG A 267 -20.02 2.21 3.80
CA ARG A 267 -19.16 2.92 2.84
C ARG A 267 -19.78 2.93 1.45
N VAL A 268 -19.82 4.12 0.84
CA VAL A 268 -20.35 4.27 -0.52
C VAL A 268 -19.45 3.59 -1.56
N PRO A 269 -19.99 2.79 -2.51
CA PRO A 269 -19.21 2.26 -3.62
C PRO A 269 -18.60 3.35 -4.49
N HIS A 270 -17.38 3.13 -4.98
CA HIS A 270 -16.69 4.12 -5.83
C HIS A 270 -17.46 4.43 -7.14
N SER A 271 -18.19 3.46 -7.69
CA SER A 271 -19.03 3.62 -8.88
C SER A 271 -20.14 4.65 -8.70
N VAL A 272 -20.69 4.77 -7.48
CA VAL A 272 -21.71 5.76 -7.09
C VAL A 272 -21.05 7.08 -6.71
N PHE A 273 -20.03 7.06 -5.84
CA PHE A 273 -19.38 8.28 -5.33
C PHE A 273 -18.83 9.19 -6.43
N LYS A 274 -18.28 8.61 -7.51
CA LYS A 274 -17.70 9.38 -8.62
C LYS A 274 -18.74 10.10 -9.49
N THR A 275 -20.03 9.74 -9.37
CA THR A 275 -21.13 10.37 -10.11
C THR A 275 -21.79 11.51 -9.35
N TRP A 276 -21.39 11.76 -8.09
CA TRP A 276 -21.97 12.84 -7.30
C TRP A 276 -21.31 14.19 -7.55
N GLU A 277 -22.03 15.25 -7.19
CA GLU A 277 -21.51 16.61 -7.16
C GLU A 277 -20.47 16.80 -6.04
N ALA A 278 -19.67 17.86 -6.14
CA ALA A 278 -18.57 18.11 -5.21
C ALA A 278 -19.03 18.33 -3.76
N GLU A 279 -20.18 18.99 -3.57
CA GLU A 279 -20.79 19.25 -2.26
C GLU A 279 -21.20 17.94 -1.58
N GLN A 280 -21.89 17.05 -2.31
CA GLN A 280 -22.25 15.71 -1.85
C GLN A 280 -21.01 14.87 -1.52
N GLN A 281 -19.96 14.93 -2.35
CA GLN A 281 -18.70 14.23 -2.06
C GLN A 281 -18.03 14.74 -0.78
N GLN A 282 -18.15 16.04 -0.48
CA GLN A 282 -17.57 16.64 0.71
C GLN A 282 -18.32 16.25 1.98
N ALA A 283 -19.65 16.08 1.92
CA ALA A 283 -20.44 15.57 3.05
C ALA A 283 -19.99 14.17 3.53
N PHE A 284 -19.45 13.34 2.64
CA PHE A 284 -18.92 12.01 2.97
C PHE A 284 -17.43 12.03 3.41
N THR A 285 -16.88 13.20 3.71
CA THR A 285 -15.51 13.38 4.17
C THR A 285 -15.49 13.69 5.67
N ILE A 286 -15.07 12.72 6.48
CA ILE A 286 -14.90 12.87 7.92
C ILE A 286 -13.55 13.52 8.18
N THR A 287 -13.51 14.62 8.92
CA THR A 287 -12.25 15.22 9.37
C THR A 287 -11.97 14.74 10.78
N ASN A 288 -10.85 14.05 10.98
CA ASN A 288 -10.39 13.69 12.32
C ASN A 288 -9.87 14.96 13.02
N GLU A 289 -10.52 15.37 14.10
CA GLU A 289 -10.24 16.64 14.80
C GLU A 289 -8.82 16.72 15.38
N GLU A 290 -8.29 15.60 15.89
CA GLU A 290 -6.94 15.56 16.49
C GLU A 290 -5.81 15.69 15.46
N THR A 291 -6.02 15.17 14.26
CA THR A 291 -4.96 15.08 13.23
C THR A 291 -5.18 16.00 12.04
N GLY A 292 -6.37 16.58 11.91
CA GLY A 292 -6.83 17.30 10.72
C GLY A 292 -6.91 16.42 9.46
N GLN A 293 -6.79 15.09 9.60
CA GLN A 293 -6.83 14.18 8.45
C GLN A 293 -8.26 13.95 7.98
N GLN A 294 -8.47 14.16 6.68
CA GLN A 294 -9.73 13.89 6.01
C GLN A 294 -9.79 12.43 5.54
N ALA A 295 -10.78 11.69 6.01
CA ALA A 295 -11.10 10.33 5.60
C ALA A 295 -12.43 10.33 4.84
N VAL A 296 -12.40 9.88 3.58
CA VAL A 296 -13.61 9.75 2.76
C VAL A 296 -14.23 8.38 3.00
N MET A 297 -15.52 8.34 3.35
CA MET A 297 -16.30 7.13 3.64
C MET A 297 -16.70 6.34 2.40
N LYS A 298 -15.73 6.02 1.54
CA LYS A 298 -15.93 5.28 0.28
C LYS A 298 -15.20 3.94 0.26
N ARG A 299 -15.68 3.01 -0.57
CA ARG A 299 -14.99 1.75 -0.88
C ARG A 299 -13.85 2.00 -1.85
N TYR A 300 -12.67 1.44 -1.56
CA TYR A 300 -11.48 1.57 -2.41
C TYR A 300 -11.22 0.33 -3.28
N LYS A 301 -11.66 -0.84 -2.83
CA LYS A 301 -11.51 -2.13 -3.50
C LYS A 301 -12.75 -2.97 -3.22
N ASN A 302 -13.06 -3.90 -4.11
CA ASN A 302 -14.09 -4.90 -3.85
C ASN A 302 -13.62 -5.84 -2.72
N ARG A 303 -14.29 -5.79 -1.56
CA ARG A 303 -14.05 -6.70 -0.43
C ARG A 303 -15.10 -7.80 -0.32
N PHE A 304 -16.17 -7.75 -1.10
CA PHE A 304 -17.23 -8.77 -1.12
C PHE A 304 -16.64 -10.16 -1.31
N ASP A 305 -15.74 -10.32 -2.29
CA ASP A 305 -15.17 -11.63 -2.62
C ASP A 305 -14.43 -12.25 -1.42
N TYR A 306 -13.70 -11.44 -0.66
CA TYR A 306 -13.05 -11.88 0.58
C TYR A 306 -14.07 -12.26 1.65
N PHE A 307 -15.09 -11.42 1.87
CA PHE A 307 -16.12 -11.69 2.87
C PHE A 307 -16.94 -12.94 2.57
N ALA A 308 -17.30 -13.17 1.31
CA ALA A 308 -18.04 -14.35 0.88
C ALA A 308 -17.23 -15.63 1.13
N LEU A 309 -15.97 -15.67 0.70
CA LEU A 309 -15.09 -16.82 0.92
C LEU A 309 -14.91 -17.10 2.41
N ARG A 310 -14.72 -16.03 3.19
CA ARG A 310 -14.48 -16.17 4.62
C ARG A 310 -15.72 -16.58 5.40
N TYR A 311 -16.91 -16.10 5.00
CA TYR A 311 -18.18 -16.56 5.53
C TYR A 311 -18.41 -18.05 5.32
N PHE A 312 -18.08 -18.56 4.13
CA PHE A 312 -18.24 -19.98 3.85
C PHE A 312 -17.38 -20.85 4.77
N GLU A 313 -16.17 -20.40 5.07
CA GLU A 313 -15.24 -21.10 5.96
C GLU A 313 -15.62 -20.94 7.44
N ASP A 314 -15.88 -19.72 7.92
CA ASP A 314 -16.16 -19.45 9.34
C ASP A 314 -17.44 -20.14 9.84
N ASN A 315 -18.43 -20.31 8.96
CA ASN A 315 -19.70 -20.99 9.28
C ASN A 315 -19.74 -22.45 8.84
N ASN A 316 -18.63 -23.01 8.32
CA ASN A 316 -18.60 -24.32 7.65
C ASN A 316 -19.77 -24.49 6.67
N ALA A 317 -20.12 -23.43 5.94
CA ALA A 317 -21.36 -23.37 5.19
C ALA A 317 -21.33 -24.23 3.92
N LEU A 318 -20.14 -24.59 3.43
CA LEU A 318 -19.95 -25.43 2.25
C LEU A 318 -19.16 -26.67 2.62
N GLU A 319 -19.85 -27.79 2.77
CA GLU A 319 -19.21 -29.10 2.99
C GLU A 319 -18.41 -29.52 1.75
N ASN A 320 -17.24 -30.12 1.95
CA ASN A 320 -16.40 -30.74 0.92
C ASN A 320 -15.89 -29.80 -0.19
N ILE A 321 -15.96 -28.48 0.03
CA ILE A 321 -15.49 -27.46 -0.92
C ILE A 321 -14.38 -26.65 -0.28
N PHE A 322 -13.19 -26.70 -0.87
CA PHE A 322 -12.07 -25.85 -0.46
C PHE A 322 -11.67 -24.85 -1.52
N PHE A 323 -11.39 -23.63 -1.07
CA PHE A 323 -10.92 -22.55 -1.93
C PHE A 323 -9.39 -22.58 -2.06
N HIS A 324 -8.91 -22.12 -3.20
CA HIS A 324 -7.48 -22.07 -3.51
C HIS A 324 -6.78 -21.00 -2.67
N ILE A 325 -5.86 -21.42 -1.81
CA ILE A 325 -5.04 -20.56 -0.94
C ILE A 325 -3.63 -20.46 -1.49
N ARG A 326 -3.10 -19.23 -1.58
CA ARG A 326 -1.68 -18.98 -1.79
C ARG A 326 -1.01 -18.91 -0.42
N LEU A 327 -0.11 -19.84 -0.11
CA LEU A 327 0.60 -19.91 1.17
C LEU A 327 1.76 -18.91 1.25
N GLY A 328 2.45 -18.66 0.12
CA GLY A 328 3.61 -17.77 0.11
C GLY A 328 4.52 -17.94 -1.11
N GLU A 329 5.74 -17.39 -1.01
CA GLU A 329 6.81 -17.52 -2.02
C GLU A 329 8.00 -18.28 -1.44
N ALA A 330 8.24 -19.49 -1.94
CA ALA A 330 9.38 -20.30 -1.53
C ALA A 330 10.62 -19.93 -2.34
N CYS A 331 11.77 -19.78 -1.66
CA CYS A 331 13.08 -19.61 -2.28
C CYS A 331 13.68 -20.99 -2.58
N LEU A 332 13.71 -21.37 -3.85
CA LEU A 332 14.21 -22.67 -4.30
C LEU A 332 15.73 -22.70 -4.43
N ALA A 333 16.33 -21.59 -4.86
CA ALA A 333 17.76 -21.48 -5.05
C ALA A 333 18.19 -20.02 -4.91
N GLU A 334 19.41 -19.84 -4.41
CA GLU A 334 20.04 -18.54 -4.31
C GLU A 334 21.50 -18.68 -4.78
N TYR A 335 21.89 -17.89 -5.77
CA TYR A 335 23.23 -17.93 -6.34
C TYR A 335 23.60 -16.58 -6.96
N GLU A 336 24.89 -16.35 -7.15
CA GLU A 336 25.36 -15.16 -7.86
C GLU A 336 25.21 -15.36 -9.37
N LYS A 337 24.58 -14.39 -10.04
CA LYS A 337 24.53 -14.32 -11.50
C LYS A 337 25.07 -12.97 -11.94
N GLU A 338 25.95 -12.99 -12.93
CA GLU A 338 26.40 -11.76 -13.59
C GLU A 338 25.22 -11.08 -14.29
N GLU A 339 25.08 -9.78 -14.07
CA GLU A 339 24.14 -8.97 -14.81
C GLU A 339 24.48 -9.06 -16.30
N PRO A 340 23.52 -9.33 -17.19
CA PRO A 340 23.82 -9.48 -18.61
C PRO A 340 24.35 -8.16 -19.19
N GLY A 341 25.49 -8.23 -19.90
CA GLY A 341 26.17 -7.04 -20.44
C GLY A 341 26.94 -6.22 -19.39
N SER A 342 27.20 -6.77 -18.20
CA SER A 342 27.90 -6.14 -17.08
C SER A 342 28.84 -7.14 -16.38
N SER A 343 29.85 -6.64 -15.67
CA SER A 343 30.71 -7.46 -14.78
C SER A 343 30.17 -7.54 -13.34
N ILE A 344 29.02 -6.91 -13.08
CA ILE A 344 28.41 -6.87 -11.75
C ILE A 344 27.72 -8.21 -11.47
N LYS A 345 28.14 -8.88 -10.39
CA LYS A 345 27.45 -10.05 -9.85
C LYS A 345 26.32 -9.61 -8.93
N THR A 346 25.12 -10.11 -9.18
CA THR A 346 23.95 -9.89 -8.33
C THR A 346 23.49 -11.21 -7.73
N ARG A 347 23.01 -11.16 -6.49
CA ARG A 347 22.43 -12.34 -5.81
C ARG A 347 21.05 -12.61 -6.39
N ARG A 348 20.92 -13.65 -7.21
CA ARG A 348 19.65 -14.08 -7.80
C ARG A 348 18.96 -15.07 -6.89
N GLN A 349 17.68 -14.81 -6.60
CA GLN A 349 16.79 -15.76 -5.94
C GLN A 349 15.81 -16.35 -6.97
N VAL A 350 15.68 -17.67 -6.99
CA VAL A 350 14.66 -18.38 -7.75
C VAL A 350 13.50 -18.65 -6.81
N THR A 351 12.42 -17.88 -6.96
CA THR A 351 11.23 -18.01 -6.11
C THR A 351 10.08 -18.66 -6.88
N LYS A 352 9.20 -19.36 -6.17
CA LYS A 352 7.97 -19.91 -6.77
C LYS A 352 6.86 -19.94 -5.73
N SER A 353 5.63 -19.65 -6.17
CA SER A 353 4.47 -19.56 -5.27
C SER A 353 3.99 -20.95 -4.84
N LEU A 354 3.93 -21.17 -3.53
CA LEU A 354 3.31 -22.34 -2.90
C LEU A 354 1.82 -22.10 -2.72
N ASN A 355 1.02 -23.09 -3.08
CA ASN A 355 -0.44 -23.02 -2.97
C ASN A 355 -0.99 -24.32 -2.40
N GLY A 356 -2.10 -24.20 -1.68
CA GLY A 356 -2.84 -25.31 -1.09
C GLY A 356 -4.35 -25.05 -1.13
N PHE A 357 -5.10 -25.97 -0.54
CA PHE A 357 -6.54 -25.90 -0.38
C PHE A 357 -6.90 -26.21 1.06
N GLY A 358 -7.86 -25.49 1.63
CA GLY A 358 -8.31 -25.65 3.01
C GLY A 358 -8.72 -24.32 3.60
N PRO A 359 -9.26 -24.30 4.83
CA PRO A 359 -9.69 -23.07 5.47
C PRO A 359 -8.52 -22.09 5.65
N LEU A 360 -8.72 -20.81 5.34
CA LEU A 360 -7.66 -19.81 5.51
C LEU A 360 -7.20 -19.71 6.99
N GLN A 361 -8.12 -19.88 7.94
CA GLN A 361 -7.80 -19.93 9.38
C GLN A 361 -6.81 -21.01 9.74
N PHE A 362 -6.91 -22.18 9.09
CA PHE A 362 -6.04 -23.31 9.35
C PHE A 362 -4.58 -22.92 9.06
N PHE A 363 -4.36 -22.18 7.97
CA PHE A 363 -3.04 -21.70 7.55
C PHE A 363 -2.53 -20.49 8.35
N ASN A 364 -3.39 -19.77 9.08
CA ASN A 364 -2.96 -18.67 9.95
C ASN A 364 -2.57 -19.13 11.36
N ASN A 365 -2.92 -20.36 11.75
CA ASN A 365 -2.64 -20.89 13.09
C ASN A 365 -1.24 -21.52 13.16
N HIS A 366 -0.40 -21.01 14.07
CA HIS A 366 0.98 -21.47 14.27
C HIS A 366 1.07 -22.97 14.61
N THR A 367 0.21 -23.48 15.49
CA THR A 367 0.25 -24.90 15.91
C THR A 367 0.00 -25.83 14.73
N ASN A 368 -0.98 -25.50 13.89
CA ASN A 368 -1.28 -26.26 12.68
C ASN A 368 -0.10 -26.29 11.69
N LEU A 369 0.70 -25.23 11.66
CA LEU A 369 1.88 -25.16 10.79
C LEU A 369 3.03 -26.01 11.32
N GLU A 370 3.24 -26.01 12.64
CA GLU A 370 4.22 -26.89 13.29
C GLU A 370 3.92 -28.37 13.02
N ASP A 371 2.65 -28.76 13.14
CA ASP A 371 2.17 -30.11 12.82
C ASP A 371 2.44 -30.51 11.36
N LEU A 372 2.53 -29.53 10.46
CA LEU A 372 2.87 -29.73 9.05
C LEU A 372 4.37 -29.66 8.74
N GLY A 373 5.23 -29.59 9.77
CA GLY A 373 6.69 -29.55 9.63
C GLY A 373 7.24 -28.17 9.26
N TYR A 374 6.50 -27.10 9.54
CA TYR A 374 6.97 -25.73 9.37
C TYR A 374 7.70 -25.28 10.64
N ASP A 375 8.88 -24.67 10.49
CA ASP A 375 9.59 -24.02 11.59
C ASP A 375 8.98 -22.63 11.83
N THR A 376 8.17 -22.52 12.88
CA THR A 376 7.38 -21.35 13.28
C THR A 376 8.08 -20.47 14.32
N SER A 377 9.32 -20.80 14.72
CA SER A 377 10.07 -20.09 15.75
C SER A 377 10.19 -18.58 15.51
N ASN A 378 10.03 -18.13 14.26
CA ASN A 378 10.03 -16.73 13.83
C ASN A 378 8.76 -16.34 13.05
N LEU A 379 7.60 -16.88 13.40
CA LEU A 379 6.38 -16.63 12.63
C LEU A 379 5.70 -15.33 13.06
N ARG A 380 6.02 -14.23 12.36
CA ARG A 380 5.15 -13.06 12.24
C ARG A 380 4.74 -12.89 10.77
N GLU A 381 3.57 -12.32 10.52
CA GLU A 381 3.04 -12.13 9.17
C GLU A 381 4.07 -11.44 8.25
N GLY A 382 4.41 -12.07 7.11
CA GLY A 382 5.40 -11.57 6.17
C GLY A 382 6.87 -11.86 6.51
N GLN A 383 7.16 -12.61 7.58
CA GLN A 383 8.51 -13.10 7.90
C GLN A 383 8.86 -14.38 7.11
N MET A 384 10.17 -14.66 7.07
CA MET A 384 10.73 -15.86 6.45
C MET A 384 10.63 -17.02 7.44
N ILE A 385 9.85 -18.03 7.10
CA ILE A 385 9.82 -19.32 7.81
C ILE A 385 10.61 -20.36 7.03
N LYS A 386 10.86 -21.52 7.62
CA LYS A 386 11.47 -22.65 6.92
C LYS A 386 10.49 -23.80 6.83
N ILE A 387 10.34 -24.39 5.63
CA ILE A 387 9.69 -25.69 5.45
C ILE A 387 10.76 -26.69 5.05
N ASN A 388 11.01 -27.73 5.85
CA ASN A 388 12.03 -28.74 5.54
C ASN A 388 13.41 -28.12 5.18
N GLY A 389 13.77 -27.01 5.84
CA GLY A 389 14.99 -26.22 5.59
C GLY A 389 14.94 -25.24 4.40
N MET A 390 13.85 -25.20 3.63
CA MET A 390 13.64 -24.26 2.52
C MET A 390 13.08 -22.92 3.04
N PRO A 391 13.73 -21.77 2.75
CA PRO A 391 13.20 -20.46 3.13
C PRO A 391 11.89 -20.14 2.38
N LEU A 392 10.85 -19.75 3.12
CA LEU A 392 9.53 -19.40 2.62
C LEU A 392 9.10 -18.05 3.19
N LYS A 393 8.75 -17.12 2.31
CA LYS A 393 8.02 -15.92 2.71
C LYS A 393 6.54 -16.28 2.85
N TYR A 394 6.08 -16.43 4.09
CA TYR A 394 4.74 -16.93 4.39
C TYR A 394 3.71 -15.81 4.46
N THR A 395 2.71 -15.87 3.57
CA THR A 395 1.64 -14.87 3.42
C THR A 395 0.37 -15.56 2.89
N PRO A 396 -0.32 -16.36 3.72
CA PRO A 396 -1.55 -17.06 3.36
C PRO A 396 -2.64 -16.07 2.93
N GLN A 397 -3.23 -16.28 1.75
CA GLN A 397 -4.34 -15.47 1.23
C GLN A 397 -5.12 -16.23 0.15
N TYR A 398 -6.40 -15.92 -0.04
CA TYR A 398 -7.17 -16.44 -1.16
C TYR A 398 -6.53 -16.09 -2.50
N ARG A 399 -6.34 -17.09 -3.36
CA ARG A 399 -5.72 -16.91 -4.67
C ARG A 399 -6.77 -16.52 -5.71
N ILE A 400 -7.17 -15.24 -5.67
CA ILE A 400 -8.06 -14.66 -6.67
C ILE A 400 -7.21 -14.07 -7.81
N VAL A 401 -7.39 -14.58 -9.04
CA VAL A 401 -6.69 -14.10 -10.25
C VAL A 401 -7.74 -13.77 -11.31
N ASP A 402 -7.73 -12.54 -11.82
CA ASP A 402 -8.67 -12.05 -12.84
C ASP A 402 -10.15 -12.30 -12.53
N ASN A 403 -10.57 -12.02 -11.28
CA ASN A 403 -11.93 -12.30 -10.78
C ASN A 403 -12.32 -13.78 -10.86
N LYS A 404 -11.36 -14.68 -10.63
CA LYS A 404 -11.58 -16.12 -10.55
C LYS A 404 -10.91 -16.72 -9.33
N ILE A 405 -11.54 -17.72 -8.75
CA ILE A 405 -11.04 -18.51 -7.63
C ILE A 405 -11.06 -20.00 -8.01
N GLY A 406 -10.00 -20.72 -7.63
CA GLY A 406 -9.96 -22.17 -7.80
C GLY A 406 -10.70 -22.87 -6.66
N ILE A 407 -11.38 -23.97 -6.98
CA ILE A 407 -12.09 -24.81 -6.03
C ILE A 407 -11.55 -26.24 -6.17
N LYS A 408 -11.37 -26.89 -5.01
CA LYS A 408 -11.15 -28.33 -4.90
C LYS A 408 -12.35 -28.95 -4.23
N ILE A 409 -12.86 -30.05 -4.80
CA ILE A 409 -13.93 -30.85 -4.19
C ILE A 409 -13.25 -32.07 -3.56
N THR A 410 -13.50 -32.29 -2.27
CA THR A 410 -12.90 -33.41 -1.51
C THR A 410 -13.95 -34.46 -1.20
N HIS A 411 -13.57 -35.74 -1.27
CA HIS A 411 -14.46 -36.87 -0.95
C HIS A 411 -14.09 -37.56 0.37
N GLU A 412 -13.04 -37.08 1.04
CA GLU A 412 -12.50 -37.60 2.30
C GLU A 412 -12.54 -36.52 3.38
N ASN A 413 -12.50 -36.91 4.66
CA ASN A 413 -12.32 -36.02 5.82
C ASN A 413 -10.90 -35.40 5.86
N THR A 414 -10.32 -35.05 4.71
CA THR A 414 -9.05 -34.34 4.62
C THR A 414 -9.26 -32.89 5.04
N PRO A 415 -8.62 -32.41 6.13
CA PRO A 415 -8.85 -31.04 6.60
C PRO A 415 -8.22 -29.97 5.69
N HIS A 416 -7.22 -30.35 4.89
CA HIS A 416 -6.49 -29.46 3.99
C HIS A 416 -5.66 -30.28 2.97
N ILE A 417 -5.17 -29.60 1.94
CA ILE A 417 -4.26 -30.13 0.91
C ILE A 417 -3.10 -29.15 0.76
N ILE A 418 -1.89 -29.60 1.06
CA ILE A 418 -0.65 -28.83 0.96
C ILE A 418 0.23 -29.31 -0.21
N PRO A 419 1.12 -28.45 -0.74
CA PRO A 419 2.03 -28.85 -1.80
C PRO A 419 3.06 -29.86 -1.29
N GLN A 420 3.37 -30.87 -2.10
CA GLN A 420 4.42 -31.83 -1.77
C GLN A 420 5.79 -31.22 -2.08
N ILE A 421 6.70 -31.26 -1.11
CA ILE A 421 8.05 -30.71 -1.22
C ILE A 421 9.06 -31.85 -1.06
N THR A 422 9.90 -32.05 -2.08
CA THR A 422 10.94 -33.08 -2.08
C THR A 422 12.30 -32.43 -2.24
N LYS A 423 13.26 -32.78 -1.37
CA LYS A 423 14.66 -32.39 -1.51
C LYS A 423 15.32 -33.34 -2.50
N LYS A 424 15.95 -32.81 -3.54
CA LYS A 424 16.72 -33.64 -4.48
C LYS A 424 17.97 -34.16 -3.78
N GLU A 425 18.24 -35.46 -3.90
CA GLU A 425 19.58 -35.99 -3.61
C GLU A 425 20.60 -35.27 -4.50
N LYS A 426 21.78 -34.97 -3.96
CA LYS A 426 22.82 -34.15 -4.60
C LYS A 426 23.27 -34.74 -5.94
N GLN A 427 22.55 -34.46 -7.02
CA GLN A 427 23.11 -34.57 -8.37
C GLN A 427 24.01 -33.36 -8.60
N LEU A 428 25.26 -33.61 -8.99
CA LEU A 428 26.41 -32.70 -8.96
C LEU A 428 26.25 -31.37 -9.74
N HIS A 429 25.15 -31.13 -10.44
CA HIS A 429 24.94 -29.93 -11.25
C HIS A 429 23.51 -29.33 -11.18
N SER A 430 22.69 -29.76 -10.21
CA SER A 430 21.33 -29.22 -10.06
C SER A 430 21.33 -27.89 -9.28
N VAL A 431 21.06 -26.78 -9.97
CA VAL A 431 20.94 -25.42 -9.39
C VAL A 431 19.80 -25.32 -8.35
N ASN A 432 18.79 -26.19 -8.42
CA ASN A 432 17.61 -26.16 -7.56
C ASN A 432 17.60 -27.36 -6.58
N PRO A 433 17.94 -27.17 -5.29
CA PRO A 433 17.92 -28.25 -4.27
C PRO A 433 16.53 -28.81 -3.95
N PHE A 434 15.46 -28.11 -4.32
CA PHE A 434 14.09 -28.49 -4.01
C PHE A 434 13.23 -28.64 -5.26
N THR A 435 12.33 -29.62 -5.26
CA THR A 435 11.20 -29.73 -6.19
C THR A 435 9.89 -29.73 -5.42
N PHE A 436 8.87 -29.12 -6.01
CA PHE A 436 7.54 -29.18 -5.44
C PHE A 436 6.44 -29.23 -6.50
N THR A 437 5.33 -29.83 -6.11
CA THR A 437 4.09 -29.96 -6.89
C THR A 437 2.96 -29.30 -6.11
N ASN A 438 2.33 -28.28 -6.72
CA ASN A 438 1.10 -27.71 -6.17
C ASN A 438 -0.06 -28.61 -6.58
N ALA A 439 -1.05 -28.78 -5.70
CA ALA A 439 -2.31 -29.37 -6.09
C ALA A 439 -3.04 -28.47 -7.10
N ALA A 440 -3.64 -29.08 -8.12
CA ALA A 440 -4.46 -28.36 -9.10
C ALA A 440 -5.92 -28.26 -8.60
N PRO A 441 -6.61 -27.15 -8.88
CA PRO A 441 -8.05 -27.05 -8.63
C PRO A 441 -8.80 -27.99 -9.58
N ASP A 442 -9.94 -28.51 -9.14
CA ASP A 442 -10.85 -29.27 -10.02
C ASP A 442 -11.67 -28.30 -10.88
N ILE A 443 -12.04 -27.17 -10.28
CA ILE A 443 -12.93 -26.17 -10.85
C ILE A 443 -12.33 -24.78 -10.72
N ILE A 444 -12.58 -23.92 -11.71
CA ILE A 444 -12.35 -22.48 -11.62
C ILE A 444 -13.68 -21.74 -11.69
N LEU A 445 -14.02 -21.04 -10.60
CA LEU A 445 -15.25 -20.26 -10.43
C LEU A 445 -14.96 -18.77 -10.62
N SER A 446 -15.84 -18.07 -11.35
CA SER A 446 -15.84 -16.61 -11.44
C SER A 446 -16.31 -15.99 -10.12
N THR A 447 -15.61 -14.98 -9.57
CA THR A 447 -15.99 -14.36 -8.28
C THR A 447 -17.35 -13.68 -8.31
N TYR A 448 -17.81 -13.27 -9.50
CA TYR A 448 -19.17 -12.78 -9.70
C TYR A 448 -20.28 -13.82 -9.46
N GLU A 449 -19.95 -15.12 -9.37
CA GLU A 449 -20.90 -16.18 -9.00
C GLU A 449 -20.91 -16.45 -7.49
N LEU A 450 -20.01 -15.86 -6.69
CA LEU A 450 -20.00 -16.02 -5.23
C LEU A 450 -21.32 -15.60 -4.56
N PRO A 451 -21.99 -14.49 -4.95
CA PRO A 451 -23.30 -14.17 -4.39
C PRO A 451 -24.35 -15.24 -4.71
N ASN A 452 -24.30 -15.80 -5.92
CA ASN A 452 -25.19 -16.89 -6.33
C ASN A 452 -24.89 -18.19 -5.56
N LEU A 453 -23.60 -18.52 -5.35
CA LEU A 453 -23.20 -19.68 -4.57
C LEU A 453 -23.73 -19.58 -3.13
N TYR A 454 -23.65 -18.38 -2.54
CA TYR A 454 -24.24 -18.11 -1.23
C TYR A 454 -25.77 -18.32 -1.25
N LEU A 455 -26.49 -17.70 -2.19
CA LEU A 455 -27.95 -17.86 -2.29
C LEU A 455 -28.37 -19.30 -2.52
N TYR A 456 -27.62 -20.04 -3.35
CA TYR A 456 -27.88 -21.46 -3.58
C TYR A 456 -27.77 -22.24 -2.27
N ASN A 457 -26.68 -22.06 -1.53
CA ASN A 457 -26.47 -22.74 -0.25
C ASN A 457 -27.51 -22.33 0.81
N TYR A 458 -27.86 -21.04 0.84
CA TYR A 458 -28.91 -20.51 1.72
C TYR A 458 -30.26 -21.18 1.45
N LEU A 459 -30.69 -21.26 0.19
CA LEU A 459 -31.95 -21.90 -0.19
C LEU A 459 -31.94 -23.42 0.00
N TYR A 460 -30.78 -24.07 -0.17
CA TYR A 460 -30.60 -25.49 0.16
C TYR A 460 -30.82 -25.74 1.66
N ARG A 461 -30.19 -24.95 2.54
CA ARG A 461 -30.37 -25.07 4.00
C ARG A 461 -31.82 -24.82 4.44
N LEU A 462 -32.55 -23.97 3.70
CA LEU A 462 -33.98 -23.75 3.93
C LEU A 462 -34.90 -24.82 3.31
N GLY A 463 -34.37 -25.78 2.55
CA GLY A 463 -35.14 -26.87 1.93
C GLY A 463 -35.79 -26.55 0.58
N PHE A 464 -35.55 -25.37 0.01
CA PHE A 464 -36.08 -24.98 -1.32
C PHE A 464 -35.24 -25.50 -2.50
N ILE A 465 -34.04 -26.00 -2.21
CA ILE A 465 -33.17 -26.67 -3.20
C ILE A 465 -32.85 -28.05 -2.64
N LYS A 466 -32.90 -29.07 -3.51
CA LYS A 466 -32.78 -30.47 -3.10
C LYS A 466 -31.34 -30.95 -2.90
N SER A 467 -30.40 -30.46 -3.72
CA SER A 467 -29.01 -30.91 -3.75
C SER A 467 -28.06 -29.92 -3.09
N PRO A 468 -27.09 -30.37 -2.27
CA PRO A 468 -26.07 -29.48 -1.73
C PRO A 468 -25.14 -28.94 -2.85
N PRO A 469 -24.41 -27.84 -2.58
CA PRO A 469 -23.51 -27.24 -3.56
C PRO A 469 -22.44 -28.19 -4.13
N HIS A 470 -21.85 -29.07 -3.31
CA HIS A 470 -20.78 -29.97 -3.76
C HIS A 470 -21.31 -31.02 -4.76
N ASP A 471 -22.46 -31.65 -4.47
CA ASP A 471 -23.10 -32.60 -5.38
C ASP A 471 -23.49 -31.97 -6.70
N PHE A 472 -24.02 -30.74 -6.66
CA PHE A 472 -24.36 -30.00 -7.87
C PHE A 472 -23.14 -29.76 -8.75
N LEU A 473 -22.02 -29.35 -8.16
CA LEU A 473 -20.77 -29.11 -8.87
C LEU A 473 -20.13 -30.41 -9.37
N GLN A 474 -20.18 -31.48 -8.58
CA GLN A 474 -19.64 -32.79 -8.95
C GLN A 474 -20.43 -33.42 -10.10
N ASN A 475 -21.77 -33.38 -10.07
CA ASN A 475 -22.60 -33.84 -11.18
C ASN A 475 -22.29 -33.03 -12.45
N TRP A 476 -22.07 -31.72 -12.31
CA TRP A 476 -21.68 -30.89 -13.45
C TRP A 476 -20.31 -31.28 -14.04
N LEU A 477 -19.32 -31.58 -13.18
CA LEU A 477 -18.02 -32.11 -13.62
C LEU A 477 -18.17 -33.44 -14.36
N GLN A 478 -18.93 -34.39 -13.82
CA GLN A 478 -19.19 -35.68 -14.46
C GLN A 478 -19.85 -35.50 -15.84
N GLN A 479 -20.82 -34.59 -15.96
CA GLN A 479 -21.45 -34.28 -17.27
C GLN A 479 -20.45 -33.68 -18.27
N GLN A 480 -19.50 -32.86 -17.81
CA GLN A 480 -18.42 -32.35 -18.67
C GLN A 480 -17.49 -33.48 -19.12
N GLU A 481 -17.10 -34.38 -18.23
CA GLU A 481 -16.26 -35.54 -18.59
C GLU A 481 -16.93 -36.46 -19.61
N VAL A 482 -18.25 -36.69 -19.48
CA VAL A 482 -19.05 -37.43 -20.46
C VAL A 482 -19.09 -36.71 -21.80
N LEU A 483 -19.26 -35.39 -21.80
CA LEU A 483 -19.21 -34.57 -23.02
C LEU A 483 -17.84 -34.66 -23.69
N PHE A 484 -16.77 -34.53 -22.91
CA PHE A 484 -15.38 -34.57 -23.38
C PHE A 484 -15.00 -35.93 -23.95
N SER A 485 -15.37 -37.03 -23.27
CA SER A 485 -15.16 -38.40 -23.76
C SER A 485 -15.95 -38.69 -25.04
N SER A 486 -17.19 -38.20 -25.15
CA SER A 486 -18.01 -38.34 -26.36
C SER A 486 -17.41 -37.58 -27.55
N LEU A 487 -16.89 -36.37 -27.33
CA LEU A 487 -16.17 -35.58 -28.34
C LEU A 487 -14.90 -36.30 -28.83
N LYS A 488 -14.13 -36.91 -27.91
CA LYS A 488 -12.92 -37.69 -28.25
C LYS A 488 -13.23 -38.89 -29.14
N ASN A 489 -14.38 -39.52 -28.92
CA ASN A 489 -14.82 -40.72 -29.66
C ASN A 489 -15.57 -40.38 -30.97
N LYS A 490 -15.69 -39.09 -31.34
CA LYS A 490 -16.46 -38.60 -32.50
C LYS A 490 -17.93 -39.05 -32.52
N ASP A 491 -18.50 -39.36 -31.35
CA ASP A 491 -19.89 -39.78 -31.23
C ASP A 491 -20.79 -38.55 -31.06
N THR A 492 -21.46 -38.14 -32.14
CA THR A 492 -22.31 -36.95 -32.17
C THR A 492 -23.74 -37.20 -31.68
N THR A 493 -24.12 -38.46 -31.45
CA THR A 493 -25.49 -38.81 -31.02
C THR A 493 -25.75 -38.42 -29.56
N ARG A 494 -24.75 -38.59 -28.68
CA ARG A 494 -24.83 -38.26 -27.24
C ARG A 494 -24.78 -36.76 -26.91
N LEU A 495 -24.48 -35.88 -27.88
CA LEU A 495 -24.48 -34.42 -27.66
C LEU A 495 -25.88 -33.85 -27.39
N GLN A 496 -26.93 -34.52 -27.87
CA GLN A 496 -28.32 -34.06 -27.67
C GLN A 496 -28.85 -34.42 -26.28
N ASP A 497 -28.37 -35.52 -25.68
CA ASP A 497 -28.84 -36.04 -24.38
C ASP A 497 -28.22 -35.34 -23.17
N THR A 498 -27.14 -34.59 -23.35
CA THR A 498 -26.40 -33.93 -22.26
C THR A 498 -27.01 -32.60 -21.80
N GLY A 499 -28.10 -32.13 -22.43
CA GLY A 499 -28.79 -30.88 -22.05
C GLY A 499 -27.99 -29.59 -22.28
N TYR A 500 -26.80 -29.66 -22.88
CA TYR A 500 -25.98 -28.48 -23.18
C TYR A 500 -26.63 -27.60 -24.25
N LYS A 501 -27.03 -26.38 -23.87
CA LYS A 501 -27.32 -25.35 -24.87
C LYS A 501 -26.03 -25.08 -25.66
N LYS A 502 -26.06 -25.29 -26.98
CA LYS A 502 -24.93 -25.07 -27.92
C LYS A 502 -24.19 -23.75 -27.64
N ASN A 503 -24.91 -22.71 -27.22
CA ASN A 503 -24.38 -21.37 -26.92
C ASN A 503 -23.53 -21.28 -25.64
N LYS A 504 -23.60 -22.24 -24.71
CA LYS A 504 -22.85 -22.25 -23.44
C LYS A 504 -21.56 -23.07 -23.48
N LEU A 505 -21.28 -23.77 -24.59
CA LEU A 505 -20.05 -24.52 -24.75
C LEU A 505 -18.82 -23.58 -24.83
N PRO A 506 -17.68 -23.97 -24.24
CA PRO A 506 -16.39 -23.30 -24.44
C PRO A 506 -16.10 -23.07 -25.92
N LEU A 507 -15.52 -21.91 -26.24
CA LEU A 507 -15.24 -21.52 -27.63
C LEU A 507 -14.39 -22.56 -28.36
N LYS A 508 -13.41 -23.16 -27.68
CA LYS A 508 -12.55 -24.24 -28.22
C LYS A 508 -13.38 -25.43 -28.72
N ILE A 509 -14.40 -25.84 -27.97
CA ILE A 509 -15.29 -26.95 -28.32
C ILE A 509 -16.20 -26.56 -29.48
N LYS A 510 -16.77 -25.34 -29.47
CA LYS A 510 -17.58 -24.84 -30.59
C LYS A 510 -16.78 -24.80 -31.89
N THR A 511 -15.57 -24.25 -31.86
CA THR A 511 -14.70 -24.18 -33.05
C THR A 511 -14.26 -25.55 -33.53
N HIS A 512 -14.12 -26.53 -32.62
CA HIS A 512 -13.85 -27.92 -32.98
C HIS A 512 -15.06 -28.56 -33.68
N LEU A 513 -16.28 -28.34 -33.14
CA LEU A 513 -17.54 -28.83 -33.72
C LEU A 513 -17.90 -28.16 -35.07
N GLU A 514 -17.48 -26.92 -35.31
CA GLU A 514 -17.76 -26.15 -36.53
C GLU A 514 -16.75 -26.41 -37.67
N GLY A 515 -15.83 -27.36 -37.52
CA GLY A 515 -14.90 -27.77 -38.59
C GLY A 515 -13.66 -26.89 -38.75
N GLY A 516 -13.29 -26.12 -37.71
CA GLY A 516 -12.05 -25.34 -37.65
C GLY A 516 -12.23 -23.83 -37.76
N MET A 517 -11.16 -23.10 -37.43
CA MET A 517 -11.16 -21.64 -37.34
C MET A 517 -10.54 -21.01 -38.60
N ASN A 518 -11.16 -19.98 -39.18
CA ASN A 518 -10.55 -19.23 -40.29
C ASN A 518 -9.35 -18.42 -39.78
N ALA A 519 -8.15 -19.01 -39.91
CA ALA A 519 -6.90 -18.46 -39.40
C ALA A 519 -6.63 -17.03 -39.91
N LYS A 520 -6.90 -16.76 -41.19
CA LYS A 520 -6.67 -15.43 -41.80
C LYS A 520 -7.56 -14.37 -41.15
N ARG A 521 -8.84 -14.65 -40.96
CA ARG A 521 -9.81 -13.72 -40.32
C ARG A 521 -9.45 -13.44 -38.86
N GLU A 522 -9.05 -14.45 -38.11
CA GLU A 522 -8.66 -14.30 -36.70
C GLU A 522 -7.33 -13.55 -36.54
N VAL A 523 -6.35 -13.82 -37.40
CA VAL A 523 -5.10 -13.05 -37.44
C VAL A 523 -5.38 -11.59 -37.79
N GLN A 524 -6.24 -11.30 -38.78
CA GLN A 524 -6.66 -9.92 -39.09
C GLN A 524 -7.32 -9.24 -37.89
N LYS A 525 -8.21 -9.92 -37.17
CA LYS A 525 -8.86 -9.40 -35.96
C LYS A 525 -7.83 -9.07 -34.87
N LYS A 526 -6.86 -9.96 -34.62
CA LYS A 526 -5.77 -9.73 -33.65
C LYS A 526 -4.86 -8.57 -34.06
N LEU A 527 -4.44 -8.52 -35.33
CA LEU A 527 -3.62 -7.42 -35.86
C LEU A 527 -4.34 -6.06 -35.76
N ARG A 528 -5.65 -6.02 -36.08
CA ARG A 528 -6.47 -4.82 -35.94
C ARG A 528 -6.56 -4.36 -34.48
N ALA A 529 -6.74 -5.29 -33.54
CA ALA A 529 -6.73 -4.97 -32.11
C ALA A 529 -5.37 -4.41 -31.65
N LEU A 530 -4.26 -4.97 -32.13
CA LEU A 530 -2.91 -4.44 -31.84
C LEU A 530 -2.68 -3.05 -32.45
N LEU A 531 -3.17 -2.80 -33.67
CA LEU A 531 -3.10 -1.49 -34.32
C LEU A 531 -3.90 -0.44 -33.56
N ASN A 532 -5.15 -0.73 -33.23
CA ASN A 532 -6.01 0.17 -32.44
C ASN A 532 -5.35 0.50 -31.09
N ASN A 533 -4.85 -0.52 -30.38
CA ASN A 533 -4.12 -0.33 -29.14
C ASN A 533 -2.86 0.55 -29.31
N THR A 534 -2.13 0.41 -30.43
CA THR A 534 -0.98 1.27 -30.73
C THR A 534 -1.41 2.72 -30.90
N ASN A 535 -2.45 2.96 -31.71
CA ASN A 535 -2.96 4.31 -32.01
C ASN A 535 -3.48 4.98 -30.73
N GLU A 536 -4.32 4.30 -29.96
CA GLU A 536 -4.79 4.81 -28.66
C GLU A 536 -3.64 5.17 -27.70
N THR A 537 -2.56 4.39 -27.71
CA THR A 537 -1.38 4.64 -26.87
C THR A 537 -0.60 5.87 -27.37
N ILE A 538 -0.48 6.05 -28.68
CA ILE A 538 0.13 7.24 -29.30
C ILE A 538 -0.71 8.48 -28.97
N ASP A 539 -2.02 8.41 -29.11
CA ASP A 539 -2.93 9.53 -28.87
C ASP A 539 -2.87 9.97 -27.41
N LYS A 540 -2.92 9.03 -26.46
CA LYS A 540 -2.70 9.30 -25.02
C LYS A 540 -1.36 9.97 -24.74
N LEU A 541 -0.30 9.58 -25.44
CA LEU A 541 1.03 10.18 -25.29
C LEU A 541 1.07 11.62 -25.83
N LEU A 542 0.36 11.90 -26.92
CA LEU A 542 0.24 13.25 -27.48
C LEU A 542 -0.62 14.17 -26.59
N GLU A 543 -1.71 13.67 -26.03
CA GLU A 543 -2.55 14.40 -25.07
C GLU A 543 -1.79 14.79 -23.80
N GLN A 544 -0.99 13.88 -23.26
CA GLN A 544 -0.14 14.16 -22.09
C GLN A 544 0.86 15.29 -22.37
N GLY A 545 1.48 15.32 -23.56
CA GLY A 545 2.38 16.40 -23.95
C GLY A 545 1.71 17.77 -24.03
N LYS A 546 0.37 17.83 -24.21
CA LYS A 546 -0.44 19.06 -24.16
C LYS A 546 -0.81 19.41 -22.72
N LEU A 547 -1.18 18.42 -21.90
CA LEU A 547 -1.60 18.56 -20.50
C LEU A 547 -0.44 18.87 -19.53
N GLU A 548 0.82 18.54 -19.82
CA GLU A 548 1.94 18.92 -18.95
C GLU A 548 2.13 20.45 -18.80
N LYS A 549 1.47 21.25 -19.65
CA LYS A 549 1.37 22.72 -19.49
C LYS A 549 0.28 23.16 -18.49
N GLY A 550 -0.60 22.27 -18.04
CA GLY A 550 -1.69 22.55 -17.10
C GLY A 550 -2.00 21.37 -16.15
N LYS A 551 -1.63 21.53 -14.87
CA LYS A 551 -2.01 20.72 -13.69
C LYS A 551 -2.70 19.34 -13.94
N GLY A 552 -1.96 18.24 -13.82
CA GLY A 552 -2.54 16.90 -13.59
C GLY A 552 -1.56 15.74 -13.86
N LYS A 553 -1.19 14.97 -12.82
CA LYS A 553 -0.39 13.73 -12.97
C LYS A 553 -1.29 12.54 -13.40
N THR A 554 -1.94 12.64 -14.55
CA THR A 554 -2.64 11.49 -15.17
C THR A 554 -1.90 11.08 -16.44
N GLY A 555 -0.61 10.73 -16.28
CA GLY A 555 0.30 10.45 -17.38
C GLY A 555 1.14 9.19 -17.21
N PHE A 556 1.76 8.72 -18.31
CA PHE A 556 2.70 7.61 -18.33
C PHE A 556 3.86 7.87 -17.38
N THR A 557 4.06 7.00 -16.38
CA THR A 557 5.25 7.03 -15.51
C THR A 557 6.42 6.31 -16.19
N ALA A 558 7.66 6.69 -15.88
CA ALA A 558 8.84 6.04 -16.44
C ALA A 558 8.82 4.51 -16.23
N GLY A 559 8.44 4.06 -15.03
CA GLY A 559 8.27 2.63 -14.74
C GLY A 559 7.17 1.96 -15.58
N SER A 560 6.01 2.60 -15.75
CA SER A 560 4.94 2.04 -16.60
C SER A 560 5.34 1.94 -18.07
N VAL A 561 6.08 2.93 -18.59
CA VAL A 561 6.61 2.92 -19.96
C VAL A 561 7.64 1.82 -20.12
N ALA A 562 8.57 1.69 -19.17
CA ALA A 562 9.58 0.65 -19.17
C ALA A 562 8.97 -0.75 -19.14
N THR A 563 7.97 -0.99 -18.29
CA THR A 563 7.25 -2.27 -18.25
C THR A 563 6.52 -2.55 -19.56
N TRP A 564 5.86 -1.54 -20.14
CA TRP A 564 5.18 -1.68 -21.42
C TRP A 564 6.18 -2.06 -22.53
N ILE A 565 7.30 -1.36 -22.63
CA ILE A 565 8.35 -1.62 -23.64
C ILE A 565 8.95 -3.01 -23.45
N ALA A 566 9.36 -3.39 -22.24
CA ALA A 566 9.94 -4.70 -21.97
C ALA A 566 8.95 -5.84 -22.29
N THR A 567 7.67 -5.67 -21.93
CA THR A 567 6.61 -6.64 -22.25
C THR A 567 6.42 -6.78 -23.76
N ASP A 568 6.35 -5.66 -24.48
CA ASP A 568 6.11 -5.67 -25.94
C ASP A 568 7.34 -6.21 -26.70
N ILE A 569 8.56 -5.90 -26.24
CA ILE A 569 9.79 -6.52 -26.77
C ILE A 569 9.74 -8.04 -26.60
N GLN A 570 9.47 -8.55 -25.39
CA GLN A 570 9.37 -10.00 -25.16
C GLN A 570 8.19 -10.65 -25.92
N PHE A 571 7.13 -9.88 -26.17
CA PHE A 571 5.98 -10.34 -26.95
C PHE A 571 6.34 -10.57 -28.43
N PHE A 572 7.07 -9.63 -29.05
CA PHE A 572 7.47 -9.70 -30.46
C PHE A 572 8.81 -10.40 -30.71
N SER A 573 9.64 -10.63 -29.69
CA SER A 573 10.84 -11.47 -29.82
C SER A 573 10.48 -12.90 -30.18
N ARG A 574 11.19 -13.45 -31.17
CA ARG A 574 11.06 -14.87 -31.53
C ARG A 574 11.67 -15.72 -30.40
N PRO A 575 11.02 -16.84 -30.03
CA PRO A 575 11.66 -17.80 -29.15
C PRO A 575 12.92 -18.36 -29.83
N ASP A 576 13.95 -18.65 -29.04
CA ASP A 576 15.21 -19.24 -29.54
C ASP A 576 14.99 -20.68 -30.07
N ASP A 577 16.03 -21.33 -30.62
CA ASP A 577 15.96 -22.70 -31.16
C ASP A 577 15.46 -23.72 -30.10
N ARG A 578 15.62 -23.41 -28.81
CA ARG A 578 15.08 -24.17 -27.66
C ARG A 578 13.66 -23.77 -27.23
N GLN A 579 12.98 -22.96 -28.04
CA GLN A 579 11.68 -22.33 -27.77
C GLN A 579 11.60 -21.44 -26.52
N GLN A 580 12.74 -20.99 -25.98
CA GLN A 580 12.79 -20.20 -24.74
C GLN A 580 12.74 -18.69 -25.05
N LYS A 581 12.05 -17.95 -24.17
CA LYS A 581 12.06 -16.47 -24.13
C LYS A 581 13.01 -15.99 -23.03
N LEU A 582 13.18 -14.67 -22.90
CA LEU A 582 13.88 -14.05 -21.78
C LEU A 582 13.45 -14.65 -20.44
N SER A 583 14.41 -15.01 -19.60
CA SER A 583 14.15 -15.41 -18.22
C SER A 583 13.66 -14.23 -17.39
N ASP A 584 12.99 -14.51 -16.26
CA ASP A 584 12.47 -13.45 -15.37
C ASP A 584 13.56 -12.46 -14.94
N PHE A 585 14.78 -12.95 -14.72
CA PHE A 585 15.92 -12.10 -14.38
C PHE A 585 16.27 -11.15 -15.51
N GLU A 586 16.39 -11.65 -16.74
CA GLU A 586 16.74 -10.86 -17.92
C GLU A 586 15.65 -9.86 -18.28
N TYR A 587 14.37 -10.27 -18.14
CA TYR A 587 13.22 -9.38 -18.29
C TYR A 587 13.24 -8.24 -17.27
N ASN A 588 13.48 -8.54 -15.99
CA ASN A 588 13.53 -7.55 -14.92
C ASN A 588 14.73 -6.61 -15.09
N THR A 589 15.89 -7.12 -15.54
CA THR A 589 17.05 -6.27 -15.88
C THR A 589 16.70 -5.34 -17.03
N LEU A 590 16.08 -5.82 -18.10
CA LEU A 590 15.66 -5.00 -19.25
C LEU A 590 14.68 -3.90 -18.82
N GLN A 591 13.65 -4.26 -18.05
CA GLN A 591 12.67 -3.31 -17.53
C GLN A 591 13.35 -2.26 -16.62
N GLY A 592 14.25 -2.68 -15.73
CA GLY A 592 15.01 -1.78 -14.87
C GLY A 592 15.87 -0.80 -15.68
N TYR A 593 16.56 -1.27 -16.71
CA TYR A 593 17.41 -0.43 -17.54
C TYR A 593 16.58 0.62 -18.30
N PHE A 594 15.39 0.26 -18.80
CA PHE A 594 14.46 1.23 -19.39
C PHE A 594 13.85 2.18 -18.36
N ALA A 595 13.56 1.73 -17.14
CA ALA A 595 13.04 2.60 -16.09
C ALA A 595 14.06 3.71 -15.73
N PHE A 596 15.34 3.36 -15.76
CA PHE A 596 16.48 4.26 -15.55
C PHE A 596 17.20 4.60 -16.88
N PHE A 597 16.42 4.87 -17.94
CA PHE A 597 16.94 5.09 -19.29
C PHE A 597 18.08 6.13 -19.37
N GLY A 598 17.99 7.21 -18.59
CA GLY A 598 18.99 8.28 -18.61
C GLY A 598 20.40 7.82 -18.21
N SER A 599 20.49 6.92 -17.22
CA SER A 599 21.77 6.42 -16.67
C SER A 599 22.27 5.16 -17.39
N ASN A 600 21.36 4.37 -17.97
CA ASN A 600 21.67 3.05 -18.54
C ASN A 600 21.67 3.01 -20.07
N ARG A 601 21.58 4.17 -20.74
CA ARG A 601 21.40 4.27 -22.20
C ARG A 601 22.42 3.47 -23.01
N GLU A 602 23.71 3.65 -22.73
CA GLU A 602 24.78 2.93 -23.44
C GLU A 602 24.80 1.42 -23.10
N LYS A 603 24.24 1.05 -21.95
CA LYS A 603 24.14 -0.35 -21.50
C LYS A 603 22.95 -1.08 -22.11
N ILE A 604 21.85 -0.40 -22.44
CA ILE A 604 20.67 -1.01 -23.07
C ILE A 604 21.07 -1.66 -24.41
N ASP A 605 21.95 -1.01 -25.18
CA ASP A 605 22.41 -1.53 -26.47
C ASP A 605 23.23 -2.82 -26.30
N ALA A 606 24.14 -2.84 -25.33
CA ALA A 606 24.91 -4.02 -24.98
C ALA A 606 24.00 -5.14 -24.46
N LEU A 607 23.01 -4.79 -23.65
CA LEU A 607 22.03 -5.70 -23.09
C LEU A 607 21.17 -6.37 -24.18
N LEU A 608 20.60 -5.59 -25.09
CA LEU A 608 19.78 -6.10 -26.20
C LEU A 608 20.57 -7.02 -27.14
N LYS A 609 21.87 -6.73 -27.36
CA LYS A 609 22.78 -7.61 -28.11
C LYS A 609 23.10 -8.89 -27.34
N SER A 610 23.33 -8.79 -26.03
CA SER A 610 23.61 -9.96 -25.17
C SER A 610 22.44 -10.94 -25.11
N PHE A 611 21.21 -10.44 -25.29
CA PHE A 611 19.99 -11.24 -25.38
C PHE A 611 19.67 -11.72 -26.80
N GLU A 612 20.53 -11.42 -27.78
CA GLU A 612 20.32 -11.71 -29.20
C GLU A 612 19.02 -11.10 -29.80
N ILE A 613 18.44 -10.12 -29.12
CA ILE A 613 17.23 -9.39 -29.58
C ILE A 613 17.59 -8.49 -30.77
N THR A 614 18.79 -7.92 -30.73
CA THR A 614 19.42 -7.13 -31.80
C THR A 614 20.74 -7.80 -32.22
N GLY A 615 21.12 -7.76 -33.50
CA GLY A 615 22.30 -8.48 -34.01
C GLY A 615 22.12 -9.03 -35.42
N SER A 616 22.85 -10.10 -35.79
CA SER A 616 22.89 -10.73 -37.12
C SER A 616 22.06 -12.03 -37.26
N ASN A 617 21.51 -12.57 -36.17
CA ASN A 617 20.89 -13.90 -36.12
C ASN A 617 19.43 -13.94 -36.63
N ASN A 618 18.83 -15.14 -36.74
CA ASN A 618 17.45 -15.38 -37.23
C ASN A 618 16.34 -15.06 -36.20
N ASN A 619 16.69 -14.86 -34.93
CA ASN A 619 15.75 -14.66 -33.80
C ASN A 619 15.51 -13.18 -33.43
N ARG A 620 15.83 -12.26 -34.35
CA ARG A 620 15.74 -10.80 -34.11
C ARG A 620 14.32 -10.31 -33.86
N HIS A 621 14.23 -9.25 -33.07
CA HIS A 621 13.00 -8.48 -32.93
C HIS A 621 12.62 -7.78 -34.25
N PRO A 622 11.36 -7.85 -34.71
CA PRO A 622 10.97 -7.50 -36.07
C PRO A 622 11.17 -6.03 -36.47
N PHE A 623 11.16 -5.10 -35.51
CA PHE A 623 11.24 -3.66 -35.80
C PHE A 623 12.08 -2.85 -34.80
N LEU A 624 12.90 -3.49 -33.95
CA LEU A 624 13.67 -2.77 -32.91
C LEU A 624 14.98 -2.16 -33.46
N ASN A 625 15.63 -2.82 -34.42
CA ASN A 625 16.88 -2.33 -35.03
C ASN A 625 16.74 -0.91 -35.64
N PRO A 626 15.68 -0.56 -36.38
CA PRO A 626 15.49 0.79 -36.92
C PRO A 626 15.23 1.89 -35.88
N VAL A 627 14.65 1.55 -34.72
CA VAL A 627 14.46 2.49 -33.58
C VAL A 627 15.83 2.89 -33.01
N HIS A 628 16.74 1.93 -32.99
CA HIS A 628 18.04 2.02 -32.33
C HIS A 628 19.11 2.75 -33.16
N VAL A 629 19.11 2.60 -34.50
CA VAL A 629 20.07 3.28 -35.40
C VAL A 629 19.90 4.82 -35.37
N MET A 630 18.66 5.32 -35.35
CA MET A 630 18.37 6.75 -35.36
C MET A 630 18.86 7.46 -34.08
N VAL A 631 18.78 6.78 -32.93
CA VAL A 631 19.23 7.30 -31.63
C VAL A 631 20.76 7.38 -31.56
N ASN A 632 21.48 6.41 -32.15
CA ASN A 632 22.95 6.37 -32.13
C ASN A 632 23.61 7.33 -33.12
N GLU A 633 23.07 7.50 -34.32
CA GLU A 633 23.57 8.51 -35.27
C GLU A 633 23.43 9.94 -34.73
N PHE A 634 22.35 10.24 -34.01
CA PHE A 634 22.18 11.53 -33.34
C PHE A 634 23.12 11.72 -32.15
N THR A 635 23.37 10.66 -31.38
CA THR A 635 24.28 10.69 -30.22
C THR A 635 25.73 10.95 -30.65
N LEU A 636 26.16 10.36 -31.77
CA LEU A 636 27.47 10.61 -32.38
C LEU A 636 27.60 12.08 -32.84
N ARG A 637 26.58 12.63 -33.52
CA ARG A 637 26.57 14.03 -33.97
C ARG A 637 26.64 15.05 -32.82
N VAL A 638 26.09 14.74 -31.65
CA VAL A 638 26.17 15.61 -30.46
C VAL A 638 27.55 15.51 -29.78
N LYS A 639 28.11 14.30 -29.64
CA LYS A 639 29.47 14.10 -29.11
C LYS A 639 30.53 14.80 -29.98
N GLU A 640 30.37 14.77 -31.31
CA GLU A 640 31.25 15.51 -32.24
C GLU A 640 31.16 17.03 -32.11
N ARG A 641 29.97 17.57 -31.81
CA ARG A 641 29.79 19.01 -31.57
C ARG A 641 30.42 19.48 -30.26
N GLN A 642 30.31 18.67 -29.21
CA GLN A 642 30.95 18.94 -27.92
C GLN A 642 32.49 18.92 -28.03
N LYS A 643 33.06 17.96 -28.77
CA LYS A 643 34.51 17.93 -29.07
C LYS A 643 35.01 19.16 -29.84
N LYS A 644 34.14 19.81 -30.62
CA LYS A 644 34.44 21.05 -31.36
C LYS A 644 34.21 22.33 -30.55
N GLY A 645 34.12 22.24 -29.21
CA GLY A 645 33.97 23.40 -28.32
C GLY A 645 32.62 24.12 -28.41
N ARG A 646 31.63 23.53 -29.09
CA ARG A 646 30.28 24.09 -29.21
C ARG A 646 29.38 23.39 -28.19
N GLY A 647 28.99 24.13 -27.13
CA GLY A 647 28.04 23.64 -26.14
C GLY A 647 26.67 23.29 -26.74
N PRO A 648 25.89 22.39 -26.10
CA PRO A 648 24.55 22.03 -26.58
C PRO A 648 23.65 23.27 -26.63
N LYS A 649 22.94 23.48 -27.75
CA LYS A 649 22.01 24.62 -27.86
C LYS A 649 20.74 24.26 -27.07
N ARG A 650 20.55 24.93 -25.92
CA ARG A 650 19.35 25.00 -25.04
C ARG A 650 18.15 24.06 -25.37
N LYS A 651 17.68 23.31 -24.34
CA LYS A 651 16.40 22.59 -24.18
C LYS A 651 16.02 21.52 -25.24
N PHE A 652 16.24 21.74 -26.52
CA PHE A 652 15.90 20.80 -27.60
C PHE A 652 16.78 19.55 -27.60
N ASP A 653 18.09 19.71 -27.34
CA ASP A 653 19.03 18.59 -27.27
C ASP A 653 18.75 17.64 -26.10
N THR A 654 18.08 18.07 -25.02
CA THR A 654 17.70 17.19 -23.89
C THR A 654 16.37 16.46 -24.10
N ALA A 655 15.46 17.02 -24.90
CA ALA A 655 14.11 16.46 -25.13
C ALA A 655 14.11 15.22 -26.04
N ILE A 656 15.13 15.07 -26.90
CA ILE A 656 15.30 13.92 -27.80
C ILE A 656 15.95 12.71 -27.05
N TYR A 657 16.39 12.93 -25.81
CA TYR A 657 17.18 11.98 -25.01
C TYR A 657 16.37 11.35 -23.86
N SER A 658 15.05 11.56 -23.83
CA SER A 658 14.17 11.02 -22.79
C SER A 658 13.60 9.65 -23.17
N LEU A 659 13.22 8.87 -22.16
CA LEU A 659 12.46 7.62 -22.32
C LEU A 659 11.16 7.85 -23.13
N SER A 660 10.52 9.02 -22.98
CA SER A 660 9.30 9.37 -23.74
C SER A 660 9.55 9.50 -25.24
N ALA A 661 10.70 10.05 -25.65
CA ALA A 661 11.09 10.13 -27.06
C ALA A 661 11.37 8.73 -27.64
N TYR A 662 12.10 7.89 -26.90
CA TYR A 662 12.33 6.49 -27.27
C TYR A 662 11.01 5.72 -27.42
N PHE A 663 10.11 5.87 -26.45
CA PHE A 663 8.81 5.20 -26.45
C PHE A 663 7.95 5.61 -27.64
N LYS A 664 7.92 6.92 -27.97
CA LYS A 664 7.20 7.42 -29.15
C LYS A 664 7.74 6.81 -30.45
N ASP A 665 9.05 6.75 -30.64
CA ASP A 665 9.63 6.16 -31.85
C ASP A 665 9.35 4.65 -31.93
N TYR A 666 9.48 3.93 -30.80
CA TYR A 666 9.11 2.52 -30.70
C TYR A 666 7.66 2.28 -31.16
N LEU A 667 6.69 3.06 -30.67
CA LEU A 667 5.29 2.95 -31.07
C LEU A 667 5.06 3.23 -32.57
N LEU A 668 5.75 4.22 -33.13
CA LEU A 668 5.65 4.55 -34.55
C LEU A 668 6.19 3.40 -35.43
N LYS A 669 7.29 2.76 -35.02
CA LYS A 669 7.84 1.60 -35.73
C LYS A 669 6.96 0.36 -35.58
N ARG A 670 6.39 0.14 -34.38
CA ARG A 670 5.39 -0.91 -34.13
C ARG A 670 4.18 -0.73 -35.06
N ARG A 671 3.63 0.49 -35.16
CA ARG A 671 2.50 0.80 -36.04
C ARG A 671 2.82 0.46 -37.50
N LYS A 672 3.96 0.95 -38.02
CA LYS A 672 4.40 0.66 -39.39
C LYS A 672 4.57 -0.83 -39.67
N TYR A 673 5.14 -1.58 -38.72
CA TYR A 673 5.29 -3.03 -38.84
C TYR A 673 3.92 -3.73 -38.91
N LEU A 674 3.00 -3.40 -38.00
CA LEU A 674 1.66 -3.97 -37.97
C LEU A 674 0.84 -3.60 -39.22
N GLU A 675 0.94 -2.37 -39.72
CA GLU A 675 0.31 -1.92 -40.98
C GLU A 675 0.83 -2.74 -42.17
N SER A 676 2.14 -2.97 -42.23
CA SER A 676 2.77 -3.80 -43.26
C SER A 676 2.28 -5.26 -43.20
N LEU A 677 2.19 -5.85 -42.00
CA LEU A 677 1.66 -7.20 -41.83
C LEU A 677 0.19 -7.29 -42.24
N PHE A 678 -0.62 -6.29 -41.88
CA PHE A 678 -2.04 -6.26 -42.20
C PHE A 678 -2.27 -6.13 -43.72
N LYS A 679 -1.49 -5.28 -44.40
CA LYS A 679 -1.60 -5.05 -45.84
C LYS A 679 -1.13 -6.25 -46.67
N ASN A 680 -0.05 -6.92 -46.26
CA ASN A 680 0.58 -7.99 -47.02
C ASN A 680 0.19 -9.39 -46.54
N LEU A 681 -0.87 -9.54 -45.74
CA LEU A 681 -1.19 -10.78 -45.05
C LEU A 681 -1.42 -11.96 -46.02
N ASN A 682 -0.51 -12.93 -45.96
CA ASN A 682 -0.59 -14.20 -46.67
C ASN A 682 -0.29 -15.37 -45.73
N ASP A 683 -0.43 -16.57 -46.26
CA ASP A 683 -0.27 -17.84 -45.57
C ASP A 683 1.10 -18.03 -44.91
N ASN A 684 2.18 -17.68 -45.61
CA ASN A 684 3.55 -17.76 -45.08
C ASN A 684 3.76 -16.77 -43.93
N ILE A 685 3.17 -15.59 -44.02
CA ILE A 685 3.22 -14.58 -42.97
C ILE A 685 2.47 -15.07 -41.73
N ILE A 686 1.27 -15.64 -41.89
CA ILE A 686 0.46 -16.19 -40.78
C ILE A 686 1.28 -17.18 -39.95
N ASP A 687 2.00 -18.10 -40.60
CA ASP A 687 2.87 -19.05 -39.89
C ASP A 687 4.03 -18.37 -39.21
N SER A 688 4.68 -17.43 -39.90
CA SER A 688 5.84 -16.70 -39.35
C SER A 688 5.50 -15.86 -38.12
N ILE A 689 4.24 -15.44 -37.95
CA ILE A 689 3.75 -14.64 -36.82
C ILE A 689 2.92 -15.45 -35.82
N SER A 690 2.80 -16.76 -36.02
CA SER A 690 2.04 -17.67 -35.15
C SER A 690 2.51 -17.62 -33.69
N TYR A 691 3.80 -17.34 -33.46
CA TYR A 691 4.40 -17.29 -32.13
C TYR A 691 3.82 -16.21 -31.20
N PHE A 692 3.35 -15.07 -31.76
CA PHE A 692 2.71 -14.01 -30.97
C PHE A 692 1.20 -13.92 -31.23
N THR A 693 0.72 -14.34 -32.41
CA THR A 693 -0.71 -14.41 -32.70
C THR A 693 -1.39 -15.63 -32.09
N LYS A 694 -0.64 -16.69 -31.75
CA LYS A 694 -1.15 -17.99 -31.25
C LYS A 694 -2.21 -18.63 -32.16
N VAL A 695 -2.13 -18.39 -33.48
CA VAL A 695 -2.99 -19.01 -34.49
C VAL A 695 -2.11 -19.85 -35.40
N LYS A 696 -2.40 -21.15 -35.51
CA LYS A 696 -1.73 -22.07 -36.45
C LYS A 696 -2.69 -22.48 -37.55
N ARG A 697 -2.17 -22.68 -38.77
CA ARG A 697 -2.92 -23.27 -39.87
C ARG A 697 -3.07 -24.78 -39.57
N ASN A 698 -4.30 -25.27 -39.45
CA ASN A 698 -4.64 -26.71 -39.42
C ASN A 698 -4.30 -27.55 -38.17
N THR A 699 -4.30 -26.98 -36.97
CA THR A 699 -4.38 -27.83 -35.75
C THR A 699 -5.81 -27.81 -35.23
N GLU A 700 -6.49 -28.96 -35.23
CA GLU A 700 -7.59 -29.18 -34.29
C GLU A 700 -7.09 -28.77 -32.90
N PRO A 701 -7.80 -27.90 -32.16
CA PRO A 701 -7.37 -27.54 -30.84
C PRO A 701 -7.25 -28.82 -30.01
N ALA A 702 -6.05 -29.15 -29.54
CA ALA A 702 -5.86 -30.24 -28.59
C ALA A 702 -6.77 -29.96 -27.39
N LEU A 703 -7.75 -30.83 -27.19
CA LEU A 703 -8.55 -30.87 -25.97
C LEU A 703 -7.68 -31.55 -24.93
N ASP A 704 -7.04 -30.77 -24.07
CA ASP A 704 -6.29 -31.30 -22.93
C ASP A 704 -7.28 -31.52 -21.78
N PHE A 705 -7.53 -32.79 -21.45
CA PHE A 705 -8.60 -33.21 -20.54
C PHE A 705 -8.20 -33.14 -19.06
N HIS A 706 -6.94 -32.82 -18.75
CA HIS A 706 -6.42 -32.71 -17.38
C HIS A 706 -6.36 -31.26 -16.86
N GLU A 707 -6.85 -30.27 -17.62
CA GLU A 707 -6.94 -28.88 -17.16
C GLU A 707 -8.15 -28.67 -16.21
N PRO A 708 -8.04 -27.80 -15.19
CA PRO A 708 -9.16 -27.42 -14.34
C PRO A 708 -10.34 -26.90 -15.14
N VAL A 709 -11.57 -27.32 -14.80
CA VAL A 709 -12.76 -26.96 -15.58
C VAL A 709 -13.23 -25.54 -15.24
N MET A 710 -13.34 -24.69 -16.26
CA MET A 710 -13.86 -23.33 -16.12
C MET A 710 -15.39 -23.35 -16.08
N LEU A 711 -15.99 -22.97 -14.95
CA LEU A 711 -17.44 -22.92 -14.84
C LEU A 711 -18.04 -21.79 -15.70
N PRO A 712 -19.17 -22.04 -16.38
CA PRO A 712 -19.90 -21.01 -17.09
C PRO A 712 -20.57 -20.04 -16.11
N ARG A 713 -20.81 -18.81 -16.57
CA ARG A 713 -21.61 -17.81 -15.82
C ARG A 713 -23.07 -18.23 -15.71
N ASN A 714 -23.72 -17.82 -14.62
CA ASN A 714 -25.13 -18.04 -14.33
C ASN A 714 -25.51 -19.52 -14.21
N ILE A 715 -24.60 -20.37 -13.73
CA ILE A 715 -24.87 -21.81 -13.58
C ILE A 715 -25.93 -22.08 -12.51
N PHE A 716 -25.92 -21.32 -11.42
CA PHE A 716 -26.84 -21.47 -10.30
C PHE A 716 -28.19 -20.77 -10.51
N ASN A 717 -28.34 -19.92 -11.53
CA ASN A 717 -29.51 -19.04 -11.66
C ASN A 717 -30.84 -19.81 -11.76
N GLY A 718 -30.87 -20.95 -12.47
CA GLY A 718 -32.09 -21.75 -12.63
C GLY A 718 -32.63 -22.25 -11.28
N PRO A 719 -31.83 -23.06 -10.55
CA PRO A 719 -32.20 -23.52 -9.20
C PRO A 719 -32.54 -22.39 -8.24
N ILE A 720 -31.74 -21.31 -8.22
CA ILE A 720 -31.98 -20.17 -7.32
C ILE A 720 -33.30 -19.47 -7.64
N VAL A 721 -33.60 -19.23 -8.91
CA VAL A 721 -34.85 -18.56 -9.31
C VAL A 721 -36.05 -19.40 -8.91
N GLN A 722 -36.00 -20.71 -9.08
CA GLN A 722 -37.07 -21.60 -8.63
C GLN A 722 -37.23 -21.57 -7.11
N GLY A 723 -36.13 -21.75 -6.37
CA GLY A 723 -36.17 -21.72 -4.90
C GLY A 723 -36.62 -20.37 -4.33
N LEU A 724 -36.20 -19.25 -4.93
CA LEU A 724 -36.66 -17.91 -4.53
C LEU A 724 -38.14 -17.69 -4.82
N LYS A 725 -38.67 -18.20 -5.94
CA LYS A 725 -40.11 -18.12 -6.23
C LYS A 725 -40.93 -18.83 -5.16
N GLU A 726 -40.55 -20.06 -4.84
CA GLU A 726 -41.21 -20.86 -3.80
C GLU A 726 -41.08 -20.18 -2.43
N PHE A 727 -39.88 -19.72 -2.07
CA PHE A 727 -39.65 -18.99 -0.81
C PHE A 727 -40.48 -17.71 -0.69
N ILE A 728 -40.53 -16.88 -1.74
CA ILE A 728 -41.29 -15.62 -1.72
C ILE A 728 -42.80 -15.89 -1.65
N GLN A 729 -43.29 -16.93 -2.34
CA GLN A 729 -44.69 -17.37 -2.25
C GLN A 729 -45.05 -17.81 -0.83
N THR A 730 -44.18 -18.55 -0.13
CA THR A 730 -44.42 -18.92 1.28
C THR A 730 -44.51 -17.72 2.22
N ARG A 731 -43.92 -16.57 1.84
CA ARG A 731 -44.00 -15.30 2.61
C ARG A 731 -45.17 -14.39 2.21
N GLY A 732 -46.03 -14.81 1.27
CA GLY A 732 -47.22 -14.04 0.88
C GLY A 732 -46.94 -12.76 0.08
N ILE A 733 -45.75 -12.61 -0.50
CA ILE A 733 -45.39 -11.43 -1.30
C ILE A 733 -45.95 -11.60 -2.73
N ALA A 734 -46.81 -10.67 -3.16
CA ALA A 734 -47.50 -10.74 -4.45
C ALA A 734 -46.54 -10.48 -5.64
N PHE A 735 -46.71 -11.25 -6.72
CA PHE A 735 -45.99 -11.05 -7.99
C PHE A 735 -46.90 -10.45 -9.06
N THR A 736 -46.37 -9.52 -9.86
CA THR A 736 -47.00 -9.05 -11.10
C THR A 736 -46.85 -10.09 -12.22
N PRO A 737 -47.95 -10.62 -12.79
CA PRO A 737 -47.88 -11.57 -13.91
C PRO A 737 -47.37 -10.88 -15.18
N GLY A 738 -46.21 -11.31 -15.70
CA GLY A 738 -45.59 -10.74 -16.91
C GLY A 738 -44.06 -10.59 -16.85
N ASP A 739 -43.49 -10.59 -15.65
CA ASP A 739 -42.05 -10.42 -15.40
C ASP A 739 -41.21 -11.70 -15.62
N GLU A 740 -41.86 -12.84 -15.85
CA GLU A 740 -41.25 -14.18 -15.89
C GLU A 740 -40.18 -14.38 -16.97
N LYS A 741 -40.21 -13.57 -18.05
CA LYS A 741 -39.26 -13.67 -19.18
C LYS A 741 -37.90 -13.00 -18.92
N LYS A 742 -37.72 -12.25 -17.82
CA LYS A 742 -36.47 -11.51 -17.46
C LYS A 742 -35.99 -11.77 -16.01
N CYS A 743 -36.43 -12.86 -15.41
CA CYS A 743 -36.20 -13.22 -14.02
C CYS A 743 -34.75 -13.66 -13.74
N SER A 744 -33.94 -12.78 -13.15
CA SER A 744 -32.59 -13.11 -12.61
C SER A 744 -32.63 -13.21 -11.07
N PRO A 745 -31.68 -13.89 -10.41
CA PRO A 745 -31.60 -13.92 -8.94
C PRO A 745 -31.63 -12.52 -8.29
N SER A 746 -30.94 -11.55 -8.90
CA SER A 746 -30.94 -10.16 -8.43
C SER A 746 -32.32 -9.50 -8.45
N PHE A 747 -33.20 -9.87 -9.38
CA PHE A 747 -34.56 -9.34 -9.46
C PHE A 747 -35.40 -9.86 -8.28
N PHE A 748 -35.38 -11.16 -8.01
CA PHE A 748 -36.12 -11.72 -6.87
C PHE A 748 -35.58 -11.23 -5.54
N LEU A 749 -34.26 -11.09 -5.42
CA LEU A 749 -33.66 -10.58 -4.21
C LEU A 749 -34.05 -9.12 -3.95
N LYS A 750 -34.25 -8.31 -5.00
CA LYS A 750 -34.81 -6.97 -4.88
C LYS A 750 -36.26 -6.99 -4.37
N GLN A 751 -37.06 -8.01 -4.68
CA GLN A 751 -38.43 -8.12 -4.15
C GLN A 751 -38.42 -8.54 -2.67
N LEU A 752 -37.50 -9.43 -2.30
CA LEU A 752 -37.35 -9.88 -0.90
C LEU A 752 -36.79 -8.78 0.00
N LEU A 753 -35.82 -8.01 -0.51
CA LEU A 753 -35.14 -6.91 0.16
C LEU A 753 -35.22 -5.65 -0.73
N PRO A 754 -36.37 -4.95 -0.72
CA PRO A 754 -36.60 -3.77 -1.57
C PRO A 754 -35.73 -2.60 -1.16
N ASP A 755 -35.45 -2.49 0.13
CA ASP A 755 -34.66 -1.42 0.74
C ASP A 755 -33.20 -1.44 0.29
N LEU A 756 -32.64 -0.25 0.19
CA LEU A 756 -31.24 0.01 -0.14
C LEU A 756 -30.76 1.16 0.73
N GLN A 757 -29.45 1.25 0.94
CA GLN A 757 -28.84 2.40 1.61
C GLN A 757 -29.20 3.70 0.88
N ASN A 758 -29.43 4.77 1.64
CA ASN A 758 -29.95 6.05 1.12
C ASN A 758 -29.05 6.67 0.06
N PHE A 759 -27.73 6.44 0.12
CA PHE A 759 -26.79 6.94 -0.87
C PHE A 759 -27.02 6.39 -2.30
N TYR A 760 -27.74 5.28 -2.48
CA TYR A 760 -28.12 4.80 -3.82
C TYR A 760 -29.28 5.62 -4.44
N THR A 761 -29.99 6.41 -3.63
CA THR A 761 -31.12 7.23 -4.08
C THR A 761 -30.71 8.61 -4.61
N PHE A 762 -29.49 9.06 -4.30
CA PHE A 762 -29.00 10.36 -4.73
C PHE A 762 -28.87 10.47 -6.26
N PRO A 763 -29.11 11.67 -6.84
CA PRO A 763 -28.94 11.91 -8.26
C PRO A 763 -27.53 11.57 -8.75
N ARG A 764 -27.44 10.94 -9.92
CA ARG A 764 -26.16 10.56 -10.55
C ARG A 764 -25.87 11.48 -11.72
N VAL A 765 -24.75 12.17 -11.67
CA VAL A 765 -24.32 13.18 -12.64
C VAL A 765 -23.22 12.61 -13.54
N TYR A 766 -23.46 12.66 -14.85
CA TYR A 766 -22.51 12.25 -15.88
C TYR A 766 -22.20 13.43 -16.80
N LYS A 767 -20.94 13.86 -16.83
CA LYS A 767 -20.52 15.00 -17.66
C LYS A 767 -20.58 14.66 -19.15
N LYS A 768 -21.37 15.45 -19.90
CA LYS A 768 -21.47 15.36 -21.36
C LYS A 768 -20.42 16.27 -21.99
N TYR A 769 -19.58 15.69 -22.85
CA TYR A 769 -18.58 16.42 -23.61
C TYR A 769 -18.84 16.23 -25.10
N LYS A 770 -18.60 17.27 -25.88
CA LYS A 770 -18.64 17.25 -27.33
C LYS A 770 -17.22 17.36 -27.88
N GLU A 771 -16.91 16.53 -28.86
CA GLU A 771 -15.63 16.58 -29.54
C GLU A 771 -15.59 17.77 -30.51
N THR A 772 -14.56 18.60 -30.41
CA THR A 772 -14.28 19.75 -31.28
C THR A 772 -12.87 19.63 -31.85
N LYS A 773 -12.53 20.46 -32.85
CA LYS A 773 -11.19 20.47 -33.47
C LYS A 773 -10.07 20.80 -32.46
N GLU A 774 -10.40 21.42 -31.34
CA GLU A 774 -9.45 21.85 -30.30
C GLU A 774 -9.42 20.94 -29.06
N GLY A 775 -10.32 19.95 -28.97
CA GLY A 775 -10.38 18.98 -27.88
C GLY A 775 -11.81 18.60 -27.49
N PHE A 776 -12.08 18.44 -26.20
CA PHE A 776 -13.41 18.15 -25.67
C PHE A 776 -13.99 19.39 -25.00
N GLU A 777 -15.16 19.83 -25.46
CA GLU A 777 -15.91 20.93 -24.87
C GLU A 777 -17.01 20.38 -23.96
N PHE A 778 -17.13 20.91 -22.75
CA PHE A 778 -18.22 20.56 -21.84
C PHE A 778 -19.54 21.13 -22.38
N VAL A 779 -20.58 20.31 -22.43
CA VAL A 779 -21.89 20.72 -22.95
C VAL A 779 -22.88 20.93 -21.82
N GLU A 780 -23.18 19.86 -21.08
CA GLU A 780 -24.18 19.83 -20.02
C GLU A 780 -23.91 18.63 -19.11
N ASP A 781 -24.56 18.62 -17.95
CA ASP A 781 -24.58 17.46 -17.08
C ASP A 781 -25.79 16.57 -17.40
N LEU A 782 -25.54 15.27 -17.60
CA LEU A 782 -26.59 14.26 -17.71
C LEU A 782 -26.90 13.74 -16.31
N ILE A 783 -28.06 14.12 -15.78
CA ILE A 783 -28.52 13.75 -14.45
C ILE A 783 -29.49 12.56 -14.56
N ILE A 784 -29.25 11.51 -13.78
CA ILE A 784 -30.14 10.37 -13.59
C ILE A 784 -30.68 10.41 -12.17
N ASP A 785 -31.99 10.59 -12.03
CA ASP A 785 -32.70 10.77 -10.77
C ASP A 785 -34.11 10.12 -10.84
N LYS A 786 -35.03 10.55 -9.97
CA LYS A 786 -36.41 10.05 -9.94
C LYS A 786 -37.24 10.50 -11.16
N ASP A 787 -36.92 11.64 -11.77
CA ASP A 787 -37.68 12.25 -12.86
C ASP A 787 -37.14 11.82 -14.24
N ASN A 788 -35.82 11.59 -14.34
CA ASN A 788 -35.09 11.13 -15.51
C ASN A 788 -34.50 9.73 -15.32
N ASP A 789 -35.32 8.70 -15.54
CA ASP A 789 -34.86 7.31 -15.50
C ASP A 789 -33.86 6.99 -16.62
N LEU A 790 -32.95 6.05 -16.34
CA LEU A 790 -31.84 5.60 -17.19
C LEU A 790 -32.27 5.32 -18.63
N ARG A 791 -33.46 4.72 -18.84
CA ARG A 791 -33.95 4.40 -20.20
C ARG A 791 -34.19 5.64 -21.05
N LYS A 792 -34.73 6.71 -20.47
CA LYS A 792 -34.96 7.98 -21.17
C LYS A 792 -33.63 8.63 -21.54
N CYS A 793 -32.68 8.67 -20.60
CA CYS A 793 -31.33 9.17 -20.83
C CYS A 793 -30.60 8.39 -21.93
N GLN A 794 -30.68 7.05 -21.91
CA GLN A 794 -30.10 6.19 -22.95
C GLN A 794 -30.73 6.44 -24.33
N GLN A 795 -32.05 6.65 -24.39
CA GLN A 795 -32.74 6.97 -25.65
C GLN A 795 -32.29 8.33 -26.20
N LYS A 796 -32.20 9.36 -25.35
CA LYS A 796 -31.69 10.69 -25.72
C LYS A 796 -30.25 10.62 -26.27
N LEU A 797 -29.38 9.86 -25.62
CA LEU A 797 -28.01 9.67 -26.10
C LEU A 797 -27.94 8.92 -27.43
N LYS A 798 -28.84 7.95 -27.66
CA LYS A 798 -28.92 7.22 -28.93
C LYS A 798 -29.45 8.11 -30.06
N SER A 799 -30.39 9.01 -29.79
CA SER A 799 -30.89 9.97 -30.77
C SER A 799 -29.86 11.05 -31.13
N ASP A 800 -28.98 11.42 -30.19
CA ASP A 800 -27.96 12.46 -30.40
C ASP A 800 -26.76 12.00 -31.28
N GLY A 801 -26.74 10.74 -31.75
CA GLY A 801 -25.80 10.24 -32.79
C GLY A 801 -24.47 9.64 -32.29
N GLU A 802 -23.54 9.34 -33.23
CA GLU A 802 -22.25 8.67 -32.96
C GLU A 802 -21.36 9.40 -31.93
N SER A 803 -21.50 10.72 -31.83
CA SER A 803 -20.69 11.61 -30.98
C SER A 803 -20.82 11.30 -29.47
N TYR A 804 -21.86 10.58 -29.04
CA TYR A 804 -22.07 10.21 -27.63
C TYR A 804 -22.08 8.70 -27.36
N SER A 805 -21.66 7.88 -28.32
CA SER A 805 -21.59 6.41 -28.17
C SER A 805 -20.66 5.97 -27.02
N GLU A 806 -19.54 6.67 -26.83
CA GLU A 806 -18.62 6.44 -25.72
C GLU A 806 -19.23 6.80 -24.35
N LEU A 807 -19.95 7.93 -24.29
CA LEU A 807 -20.66 8.35 -23.08
C LEU A 807 -21.72 7.32 -22.70
N LEU A 808 -22.51 6.84 -23.67
CA LEU A 808 -23.52 5.80 -23.47
C LEU A 808 -22.87 4.51 -22.92
N ASN A 809 -21.77 4.05 -23.52
CA ASN A 809 -21.04 2.87 -23.04
C ASN A 809 -20.51 3.05 -21.61
N ARG A 810 -20.05 4.27 -21.27
CA ARG A 810 -19.55 4.60 -19.93
C ARG A 810 -20.68 4.62 -18.90
N VAL A 811 -21.83 5.19 -19.24
CA VAL A 811 -23.05 5.16 -18.41
C VAL A 811 -23.50 3.73 -18.20
N ASP A 812 -23.66 2.96 -19.28
CA ASP A 812 -24.13 1.56 -19.22
C ASP A 812 -23.23 0.69 -18.36
N LYS A 813 -21.91 0.81 -18.52
CA LYS A 813 -20.93 0.09 -17.71
C LYS A 813 -21.00 0.49 -16.24
N ASN A 814 -21.09 1.79 -15.94
CA ASN A 814 -21.17 2.25 -14.56
C ASN A 814 -22.46 1.78 -13.86
N GLU A 815 -23.59 1.85 -14.55
CA GLU A 815 -24.89 1.40 -14.03
C GLU A 815 -24.94 -0.13 -13.88
N GLN A 816 -24.24 -0.89 -14.73
CA GLN A 816 -24.02 -2.32 -14.50
C GLN A 816 -23.23 -2.58 -13.22
N ASP A 817 -22.15 -1.84 -13.00
CA ASP A 817 -21.34 -1.95 -11.78
C ASP A 817 -22.16 -1.58 -10.52
N ILE A 818 -22.97 -0.51 -10.58
CA ILE A 818 -23.86 -0.11 -9.48
C ILE A 818 -24.88 -1.22 -9.15
N ARG A 819 -25.53 -1.82 -10.16
CA ARG A 819 -26.47 -2.93 -9.93
C ARG A 819 -25.80 -4.14 -9.30
N LEU A 820 -24.55 -4.43 -9.68
CA LEU A 820 -23.78 -5.51 -9.07
C LEU A 820 -23.46 -5.22 -7.60
N GLU A 821 -23.07 -3.99 -7.26
CA GLU A 821 -22.81 -3.58 -5.87
C GLU A 821 -24.08 -3.63 -5.02
N GLN A 822 -25.22 -3.18 -5.54
CA GLN A 822 -26.52 -3.33 -4.87
C GLN A 822 -26.91 -4.79 -4.64
N TYR A 823 -26.58 -5.67 -5.58
CA TYR A 823 -26.84 -7.10 -5.43
C TYR A 823 -25.93 -7.73 -4.36
N ARG A 824 -24.65 -7.34 -4.34
CA ARG A 824 -23.68 -7.73 -3.31
C ARG A 824 -24.05 -7.23 -1.92
N ASP A 825 -24.53 -5.99 -1.80
CA ASP A 825 -24.94 -5.39 -0.53
C ASP A 825 -26.11 -6.16 0.10
N ARG A 826 -27.11 -6.56 -0.70
CA ARG A 826 -28.20 -7.44 -0.23
C ARG A 826 -27.68 -8.78 0.28
N VAL A 827 -26.77 -9.40 -0.47
CA VAL A 827 -26.17 -10.68 -0.05
C VAL A 827 -25.32 -10.51 1.21
N MET A 828 -24.52 -9.45 1.32
CA MET A 828 -23.75 -9.15 2.54
C MET A 828 -24.67 -8.92 3.74
N PHE A 829 -25.81 -8.26 3.55
CA PHE A 829 -26.79 -8.08 4.61
C PHE A 829 -27.41 -9.41 5.06
N MET A 830 -27.73 -10.32 4.13
CA MET A 830 -28.19 -11.66 4.50
C MET A 830 -27.11 -12.44 5.27
N MET A 831 -25.84 -12.38 4.83
CA MET A 831 -24.72 -13.00 5.53
C MET A 831 -24.54 -12.44 6.93
N LEU A 832 -24.70 -11.12 7.09
CA LEU A 832 -24.64 -10.42 8.37
C LEU A 832 -25.75 -10.93 9.30
N ASN A 833 -26.98 -10.99 8.83
CA ASN A 833 -28.11 -11.49 9.61
C ASN A 833 -27.89 -12.93 10.08
N GLU A 834 -27.37 -13.81 9.21
CA GLU A 834 -27.03 -15.18 9.62
C GLU A 834 -25.92 -15.24 10.67
N TYR A 835 -24.89 -14.40 10.57
CA TYR A 835 -23.80 -14.36 11.56
C TYR A 835 -24.31 -14.03 12.97
N PHE A 836 -25.21 -13.05 13.09
CA PHE A 836 -25.74 -12.65 14.39
C PHE A 836 -26.81 -13.61 14.91
N ASN A 837 -27.69 -14.11 14.04
CA ASN A 837 -28.74 -15.06 14.43
C ASN A 837 -28.17 -16.43 14.85
N ASN A 838 -27.12 -16.93 14.19
CA ASN A 838 -26.55 -18.26 14.49
C ASN A 838 -25.64 -18.28 15.73
N GLN A 839 -25.14 -17.12 16.19
CA GLN A 839 -24.20 -17.05 17.32
C GLN A 839 -24.85 -16.62 18.65
N GLY A 840 -26.15 -16.32 18.67
CA GLY A 840 -26.87 -15.97 19.90
C GLY A 840 -26.36 -14.70 20.58
N ILE A 841 -25.78 -13.76 19.82
CA ILE A 841 -25.30 -12.48 20.34
C ILE A 841 -26.51 -11.55 20.48
N GLU A 842 -27.11 -11.51 21.67
CA GLU A 842 -28.30 -10.70 21.98
C GLU A 842 -28.08 -9.18 21.80
N GLU A 843 -26.84 -8.71 21.85
CA GLU A 843 -26.48 -7.28 21.85
C GLU A 843 -26.76 -6.55 20.52
N LEU A 844 -26.91 -7.29 19.40
CA LEU A 844 -27.17 -6.75 18.08
C LEU A 844 -28.25 -7.56 17.35
N ASP A 845 -29.51 -7.28 17.67
CA ASP A 845 -30.64 -7.83 16.93
C ASP A 845 -30.84 -7.09 15.59
N PHE A 846 -30.63 -7.82 14.49
CA PHE A 846 -30.84 -7.31 13.13
C PHE A 846 -32.18 -7.75 12.52
N THR A 847 -33.05 -8.43 13.27
CA THR A 847 -34.32 -8.97 12.74
C THR A 847 -35.24 -7.89 12.19
N ASP A 848 -35.31 -6.72 12.85
CA ASP A 848 -36.12 -5.57 12.41
C ASP A 848 -35.34 -4.53 11.59
N LYS A 849 -34.08 -4.80 11.24
CA LYS A 849 -33.23 -3.87 10.48
C LYS A 849 -33.34 -4.10 8.98
N THR A 850 -33.16 -3.04 8.22
CA THR A 850 -33.11 -3.07 6.76
C THR A 850 -31.82 -2.45 6.24
N LEU A 851 -31.56 -2.56 4.94
CA LEU A 851 -30.40 -1.89 4.32
C LEU A 851 -30.45 -0.37 4.43
N GLN A 852 -31.62 0.26 4.60
CA GLN A 852 -31.71 1.72 4.81
C GLN A 852 -31.03 2.16 6.11
N ASP A 853 -30.98 1.30 7.13
CA ASP A 853 -30.32 1.59 8.41
C ASP A 853 -28.77 1.64 8.30
N PHE A 854 -28.21 1.19 7.16
CA PHE A 854 -26.78 1.20 6.86
C PHE A 854 -26.36 2.43 6.03
N SER A 855 -27.04 3.55 6.22
CA SER A 855 -26.64 4.85 5.72
C SER A 855 -26.68 5.90 6.83
N LYS A 856 -25.67 6.77 6.87
CA LYS A 856 -25.83 8.06 7.55
C LYS A 856 -26.54 9.00 6.60
N ASP A 857 -27.72 9.47 6.99
CA ASP A 857 -28.28 10.67 6.39
C ASP A 857 -27.47 11.85 6.89
N TYR A 858 -26.35 12.15 6.22
CA TYR A 858 -25.46 13.27 6.57
C TYR A 858 -26.13 14.66 6.51
N MET A 859 -27.44 14.70 6.25
CA MET A 859 -28.28 15.90 6.31
C MET A 859 -28.98 16.05 7.67
N ASP A 860 -28.96 15.03 8.53
CA ASP A 860 -29.62 15.04 9.85
C ASP A 860 -28.74 14.37 10.92
N ASP A 861 -27.90 15.18 11.59
CA ASP A 861 -26.94 14.76 12.62
C ASP A 861 -27.61 14.13 13.86
N ALA A 862 -28.94 14.19 13.99
CA ALA A 862 -29.69 13.69 15.14
C ALA A 862 -30.06 12.19 15.06
N THR A 863 -29.86 11.53 13.91
CA THR A 863 -30.26 10.12 13.73
C THR A 863 -29.19 9.15 14.26
N LYS A 864 -29.49 8.45 15.36
CA LYS A 864 -28.63 7.35 15.87
C LYS A 864 -28.62 6.21 14.84
N THR A 865 -27.43 5.90 14.32
CA THR A 865 -27.22 4.80 13.36
C THR A 865 -26.72 3.52 14.04
N ILE A 866 -26.69 2.40 13.31
CA ILE A 866 -26.10 1.14 13.79
C ILE A 866 -24.63 1.33 14.22
N LEU A 867 -23.89 2.26 13.61
CA LEU A 867 -22.50 2.53 14.01
C LEU A 867 -22.38 3.18 15.40
N ASP A 868 -23.46 3.77 15.89
CA ASP A 868 -23.53 4.43 17.19
C ASP A 868 -23.96 3.44 18.29
N THR A 869 -24.33 2.20 17.93
CA THR A 869 -24.60 1.12 18.88
C THR A 869 -23.32 0.71 19.60
N GLU A 870 -23.36 0.76 20.92
CA GLU A 870 -22.25 0.34 21.78
C GLU A 870 -22.22 -1.17 21.90
N ILE A 871 -21.03 -1.75 21.70
CA ILE A 871 -20.78 -3.17 21.90
C ILE A 871 -19.59 -3.38 22.82
N ASP A 872 -19.59 -4.51 23.52
CA ASP A 872 -18.45 -4.91 24.33
C ASP A 872 -17.35 -5.47 23.42
N MET A 873 -16.20 -4.81 23.45
CA MET A 873 -15.01 -5.15 22.68
C MET A 873 -13.93 -5.65 23.63
N SER A 874 -13.26 -6.74 23.26
CA SER A 874 -12.10 -7.24 24.01
C SER A 874 -10.96 -7.63 23.10
N VAL A 875 -9.74 -7.36 23.57
CA VAL A 875 -8.49 -7.77 22.91
C VAL A 875 -7.52 -8.25 23.98
N ARG A 876 -7.00 -9.46 23.79
CA ARG A 876 -5.98 -10.04 24.67
C ARG A 876 -4.58 -9.72 24.16
N LEU A 877 -3.76 -9.10 25.01
CA LEU A 877 -2.37 -8.76 24.76
C LEU A 877 -1.50 -9.11 25.96
N ASN A 878 -0.39 -9.81 25.72
CA ASN A 878 0.56 -10.24 26.77
C ASN A 878 -0.12 -10.91 27.98
N GLY A 879 -1.22 -11.63 27.76
CA GLY A 879 -2.00 -12.29 28.81
C GLY A 879 -3.09 -11.44 29.47
N VAL A 880 -3.13 -10.12 29.21
CA VAL A 880 -4.10 -9.15 29.76
C VAL A 880 -5.22 -8.86 28.76
N ASP A 881 -6.47 -8.86 29.22
CA ASP A 881 -7.65 -8.51 28.45
C ASP A 881 -7.96 -7.02 28.56
N ILE A 882 -7.81 -6.29 27.47
CA ILE A 882 -8.28 -4.91 27.37
C ILE A 882 -9.76 -4.95 26.98
N LYS A 883 -10.64 -4.44 27.84
CA LYS A 883 -12.08 -4.37 27.58
C LYS A 883 -12.53 -2.93 27.33
N ALA A 884 -13.43 -2.73 26.38
CA ALA A 884 -14.02 -1.45 26.07
C ALA A 884 -15.50 -1.63 25.76
N ARG A 885 -16.33 -0.65 26.12
CA ARG A 885 -17.69 -0.55 25.61
C ARG A 885 -17.76 0.69 24.72
N LEU A 886 -17.72 0.47 23.41
CA LEU A 886 -17.57 1.55 22.44
C LEU A 886 -18.56 1.38 21.28
N PRO A 887 -18.95 2.49 20.63
CA PRO A 887 -19.68 2.43 19.37
C PRO A 887 -18.94 1.63 18.30
N ILE A 888 -19.65 0.86 17.48
CA ILE A 888 -19.08 0.07 16.37
C ILE A 888 -18.19 0.94 15.46
N GLY A 889 -18.60 2.19 15.20
CA GLY A 889 -17.82 3.14 14.39
C GLY A 889 -16.41 3.43 14.94
N ARG A 890 -16.20 3.25 16.26
CA ARG A 890 -14.91 3.49 16.93
C ARG A 890 -14.05 2.23 17.08
N TYR A 891 -14.47 1.09 16.54
CA TYR A 891 -13.70 -0.17 16.56
C TYR A 891 -12.27 -0.01 16.02
N GLY A 892 -12.09 0.79 14.96
CA GLY A 892 -10.79 1.08 14.39
C GLY A 892 -9.85 1.84 15.34
N GLU A 893 -10.40 2.70 16.20
CA GLU A 893 -9.64 3.44 17.22
C GLU A 893 -9.17 2.48 18.32
N PHE A 894 -10.06 1.61 18.80
CA PHE A 894 -9.75 0.57 19.78
C PHE A 894 -8.60 -0.33 19.28
N ARG A 895 -8.65 -0.76 18.02
CA ARG A 895 -7.60 -1.59 17.39
C ARG A 895 -6.27 -0.87 17.18
N LYS A 896 -6.28 0.46 17.09
CA LYS A 896 -5.05 1.24 16.87
C LYS A 896 -4.05 1.07 18.03
N ILE A 897 -4.56 0.74 19.21
CA ILE A 897 -3.76 0.44 20.40
C ILE A 897 -2.75 -0.68 20.13
N LEU A 898 -3.12 -1.70 19.34
CA LEU A 898 -2.23 -2.83 19.03
C LEU A 898 -0.91 -2.42 18.36
N ARG A 899 -0.80 -1.17 17.89
CA ARG A 899 0.39 -0.62 17.24
C ARG A 899 1.23 0.29 18.14
N ASP A 900 0.71 0.75 19.27
CA ASP A 900 1.49 1.59 20.18
C ASP A 900 2.39 0.70 21.02
N ARG A 901 3.70 0.93 20.91
CA ARG A 901 4.69 0.09 21.60
C ARG A 901 4.55 0.15 23.12
N ARG A 902 4.15 1.32 23.66
CA ARG A 902 4.15 1.62 25.11
C ARG A 902 3.21 0.71 25.89
N ILE A 903 2.23 0.15 25.21
CA ILE A 903 1.23 -0.74 25.80
C ILE A 903 1.86 -2.04 26.25
N ASN A 904 2.87 -2.55 25.54
CA ASN A 904 3.51 -3.79 25.95
C ASN A 904 4.12 -3.67 27.34
N GLU A 905 4.84 -2.57 27.60
CA GLU A 905 5.44 -2.31 28.91
C GLU A 905 4.38 -1.86 29.94
N LEU A 906 3.40 -1.05 29.54
CA LEU A 906 2.32 -0.60 30.43
C LEU A 906 1.44 -1.77 30.91
N LEU A 907 1.13 -2.74 30.04
CA LEU A 907 0.32 -3.91 30.40
C LEU A 907 1.00 -4.80 31.43
N SER A 908 2.34 -4.75 31.56
CA SER A 908 3.05 -5.51 32.60
C SER A 908 2.62 -5.13 34.02
N TYR A 909 2.03 -3.94 34.21
CA TYR A 909 1.51 -3.47 35.50
C TYR A 909 0.14 -4.01 35.87
N PHE A 910 -0.62 -4.49 34.89
CA PHE A 910 -1.97 -5.00 35.08
C PHE A 910 -1.96 -6.53 35.15
N ASP A 911 -2.86 -7.11 35.93
CA ASP A 911 -2.89 -8.56 36.12
C ASP A 911 -3.56 -9.27 34.94
N LYS A 912 -4.89 -9.28 34.90
CA LYS A 912 -5.67 -10.02 33.90
C LYS A 912 -6.57 -9.15 33.04
N GLN A 913 -6.99 -7.99 33.53
CA GLN A 913 -7.96 -7.15 32.82
C GLN A 913 -7.69 -5.66 33.06
N VAL A 914 -7.90 -4.85 32.03
CA VAL A 914 -7.87 -3.38 32.11
C VAL A 914 -8.94 -2.76 31.21
N SER A 915 -9.53 -1.64 31.63
CA SER A 915 -10.46 -0.89 30.78
C SER A 915 -9.73 -0.04 29.75
N TRP A 916 -10.35 0.15 28.59
CA TRP A 916 -9.82 1.00 27.53
C TRP A 916 -9.61 2.44 27.96
N GLU A 917 -10.57 3.01 28.68
CA GLU A 917 -10.53 4.39 29.17
C GLU A 917 -9.30 4.59 30.06
N ARG A 918 -9.03 3.62 30.94
CA ARG A 918 -7.85 3.66 31.80
C ARG A 918 -6.56 3.68 30.99
N VAL A 919 -6.44 2.83 29.96
CA VAL A 919 -5.24 2.83 29.11
C VAL A 919 -5.08 4.16 28.36
N GLN A 920 -6.18 4.77 27.88
CA GLN A 920 -6.11 6.09 27.24
C GLN A 920 -5.64 7.18 28.21
N GLU A 921 -6.18 7.20 29.43
CA GLU A 921 -5.76 8.15 30.47
C GLU A 921 -4.28 8.02 30.82
N GLU A 922 -3.77 6.78 30.94
CA GLU A 922 -2.34 6.52 31.20
C GLU A 922 -1.45 7.07 30.07
N LEU A 923 -1.80 6.78 28.82
CA LEU A 923 -1.03 7.24 27.67
C LEU A 923 -1.08 8.77 27.51
N GLU A 924 -2.21 9.39 27.79
CA GLU A 924 -2.39 10.84 27.71
C GLU A 924 -1.63 11.56 28.85
N TYR A 925 -1.73 11.07 30.08
CA TYR A 925 -0.95 11.60 31.20
C TYR A 925 0.55 11.51 30.92
N TYR A 926 1.01 10.37 30.42
CA TYR A 926 2.41 10.18 30.02
C TYR A 926 2.84 11.22 28.97
N ASN A 927 2.02 11.45 27.94
CA ASN A 927 2.32 12.43 26.89
C ASN A 927 2.45 13.86 27.46
N GLN A 928 1.57 14.22 28.40
CA GLN A 928 1.54 15.55 29.00
C GLN A 928 2.70 15.78 29.96
N ASN A 929 3.13 14.77 30.72
CA ASN A 929 4.05 14.95 31.85
C ASN A 929 5.50 14.48 31.58
N ARG A 930 5.75 13.75 30.50
CA ARG A 930 7.12 13.32 30.12
C ARG A 930 8.12 14.47 30.04
N GLU A 931 7.71 15.65 29.58
CA GLU A 931 8.60 16.83 29.50
C GLU A 931 9.15 17.22 30.88
N ARG A 932 8.34 17.06 31.95
CA ARG A 932 8.75 17.36 33.33
C ARG A 932 9.84 16.41 33.81
N VAL A 933 9.76 15.12 33.46
CA VAL A 933 10.77 14.12 33.80
C VAL A 933 12.11 14.45 33.16
N LEU A 934 12.10 14.72 31.84
CA LEU A 934 13.32 15.06 31.11
C LEU A 934 13.94 16.36 31.62
N LYS A 935 13.11 17.32 32.05
CA LYS A 935 13.57 18.54 32.73
C LYS A 935 14.32 18.24 34.02
N ALA A 936 13.74 17.43 34.90
CA ALA A 936 14.38 17.05 36.16
C ALA A 936 15.75 16.34 35.94
N CYS A 937 15.86 15.48 34.92
CA CYS A 937 17.11 14.80 34.58
C CYS A 937 18.25 15.77 34.21
N ILE A 938 17.96 16.78 33.38
CA ILE A 938 18.97 17.76 32.93
C ILE A 938 19.28 18.78 34.01
N ASP A 939 18.27 19.20 34.80
CA ASP A 939 18.48 20.07 35.95
C ASP A 939 19.49 19.45 36.95
N PHE A 940 19.46 18.13 37.11
CA PHE A 940 20.47 17.38 37.85
C PHE A 940 21.85 17.41 37.15
N GLU A 941 21.91 17.07 35.85
CA GLU A 941 23.16 17.13 35.08
C GLU A 941 23.81 18.54 35.15
N GLU A 942 22.98 19.60 35.12
CA GLU A 942 23.38 21.00 35.25
C GLU A 942 23.93 21.34 36.63
N ALA A 943 23.25 20.90 37.70
CA ALA A 943 23.71 21.11 39.06
C ALA A 943 25.09 20.46 39.29
N VAL A 944 25.27 19.22 38.83
CA VAL A 944 26.55 18.50 38.95
C VAL A 944 27.65 19.20 38.15
N TYR A 945 27.36 19.54 36.89
CA TYR A 945 28.36 20.16 36.01
C TYR A 945 28.77 21.55 36.50
N SER A 946 27.82 22.39 36.92
CA SER A 946 28.09 23.76 37.37
C SER A 946 28.98 23.79 38.62
N LYS A 947 28.76 22.90 39.59
CA LYS A 947 29.58 22.80 40.82
C LYS A 947 30.92 22.08 40.60
N HIS A 948 31.00 21.10 39.71
CA HIS A 948 32.18 20.22 39.55
C HIS A 948 32.82 20.24 38.15
N SER A 949 32.61 21.30 37.37
CA SER A 949 33.06 21.45 35.98
C SER A 949 34.51 21.03 35.73
N LYS A 950 35.45 21.40 36.62
CA LYS A 950 36.88 21.05 36.51
C LYS A 950 37.14 19.53 36.47
N LYS A 951 36.48 18.77 37.35
CA LYS A 951 36.61 17.30 37.38
C LYS A 951 35.81 16.64 36.26
N MET A 952 34.62 17.16 35.97
CA MET A 952 33.72 16.63 34.95
C MET A 952 34.27 16.75 33.53
N ASN A 953 35.10 17.76 33.25
CA ASN A 953 35.75 17.91 31.95
C ASN A 953 36.62 16.72 31.55
N HIS A 954 37.15 15.95 32.51
CA HIS A 954 37.92 14.74 32.23
C HIS A 954 37.05 13.54 31.81
N LEU A 955 35.72 13.62 32.00
CA LEU A 955 34.77 12.57 31.63
C LEU A 955 34.14 12.78 30.25
N ILE A 956 34.54 13.81 29.52
CA ILE A 956 34.06 14.09 28.16
C ILE A 956 34.54 12.99 27.22
N LYS A 957 33.59 12.30 26.58
CA LYS A 957 33.83 11.33 25.50
C LYS A 957 32.96 11.71 24.31
N ASP A 958 33.49 11.66 23.10
CA ASP A 958 32.77 12.01 21.87
C ASP A 958 32.00 13.34 21.98
N ASN A 959 32.68 14.38 22.46
CA ASN A 959 32.16 15.73 22.66
C ASN A 959 30.98 15.88 23.64
N HIS A 960 30.72 14.90 24.51
CA HIS A 960 29.66 15.02 25.51
C HIS A 960 29.97 14.25 26.80
N ILE A 961 29.20 14.52 27.84
CA ILE A 961 29.19 13.70 29.06
C ILE A 961 27.91 12.88 29.05
N SER A 962 28.06 11.56 29.01
CA SER A 962 26.91 10.64 29.03
C SER A 962 26.17 10.71 30.37
N HIS A 963 24.85 10.50 30.37
CA HIS A 963 24.07 10.50 31.61
C HIS A 963 24.57 9.46 32.64
N PRO A 964 24.94 8.22 32.25
CA PRO A 964 25.57 7.28 33.19
C PRO A 964 26.88 7.79 33.81
N ALA A 965 27.65 8.63 33.08
CA ALA A 965 28.87 9.24 33.63
C ALA A 965 28.55 10.28 34.72
N PHE A 966 27.45 11.03 34.59
CA PHE A 966 26.96 11.92 35.66
C PHE A 966 26.56 11.14 36.91
N LEU A 967 25.82 10.04 36.74
CA LEU A 967 25.43 9.17 37.86
C LEU A 967 26.66 8.50 38.52
N ASN A 968 27.64 8.08 37.73
CA ASN A 968 28.90 7.54 38.23
C ASN A 968 29.63 8.56 39.11
N PHE A 969 29.78 9.79 38.61
CA PHE A 969 30.47 10.85 39.32
C PHE A 969 29.74 11.24 40.61
N TYR A 970 28.41 11.34 40.56
CA TYR A 970 27.61 11.57 41.76
C TYR A 970 27.88 10.51 42.83
N ASN A 971 27.83 9.22 42.44
CA ASN A 971 27.99 8.09 43.35
C ASN A 971 29.43 7.93 43.91
N SER A 972 30.44 8.43 43.19
CA SER A 972 31.86 8.35 43.61
C SER A 972 32.34 9.57 44.39
N ASP A 973 31.96 10.78 43.96
CA ASP A 973 32.59 12.04 44.39
C ASP A 973 31.65 12.97 45.16
N ILE A 974 30.32 12.75 45.14
CA ILE A 974 29.33 13.63 45.78
C ILE A 974 28.67 12.93 46.97
N ALA A 975 27.89 11.88 46.72
CA ALA A 975 27.19 11.11 47.74
C ALA A 975 26.88 9.71 47.21
N ARG A 976 26.84 8.69 48.06
CA ARG A 976 26.43 7.36 47.60
C ARG A 976 24.92 7.37 47.34
N LEU A 977 24.52 6.76 46.23
CA LEU A 977 23.10 6.58 45.87
C LEU A 977 22.34 5.84 46.97
N SER A 978 22.98 4.88 47.64
CA SER A 978 22.44 4.15 48.80
C SER A 978 22.08 5.05 49.97
N ASP A 979 22.83 6.15 50.17
CA ASP A 979 22.64 7.07 51.29
C ASP A 979 21.46 8.03 51.01
N THR A 980 21.20 8.31 49.73
CA THR A 980 20.10 9.17 49.28
C THR A 980 18.80 8.38 49.07
N PHE A 981 18.91 7.10 48.66
CA PHE A 981 17.79 6.20 48.41
C PHE A 981 18.11 4.79 48.95
N PRO A 982 17.65 4.45 50.17
CA PRO A 982 17.79 3.11 50.72
C PRO A 982 17.15 2.08 49.78
N GLY A 983 17.95 1.11 49.30
CA GLY A 983 17.51 0.05 48.37
C GLY A 983 17.94 0.26 46.91
N LEU A 984 18.39 1.45 46.52
CA LEU A 984 18.79 1.75 45.15
C LEU A 984 20.32 1.65 44.97
N ASN A 985 20.83 0.42 44.87
CA ASN A 985 22.28 0.17 44.77
C ASN A 985 22.82 0.24 43.32
N ASP A 986 21.94 0.17 42.31
CA ASP A 986 22.35 0.14 40.92
C ASP A 986 21.94 1.41 40.15
N LYS A 987 22.96 2.16 39.74
CA LYS A 987 22.89 3.33 38.85
C LYS A 987 22.30 3.02 37.47
N THR A 988 22.32 1.76 37.03
CA THR A 988 21.75 1.34 35.75
C THR A 988 20.23 1.56 35.74
N ASN A 989 19.55 1.31 36.85
CA ASN A 989 18.10 1.50 37.00
C ASN A 989 17.67 2.98 36.75
N ILE A 990 18.42 3.95 37.30
CA ILE A 990 18.11 5.38 37.10
C ILE A 990 18.32 5.79 35.64
N ALA A 991 19.40 5.30 35.02
CA ALA A 991 19.67 5.54 33.61
C ALA A 991 18.58 4.93 32.71
N GLU A 992 18.09 3.73 33.04
CA GLU A 992 16.98 3.09 32.34
C GLU A 992 15.68 3.90 32.42
N PHE A 993 15.37 4.51 33.57
CA PHE A 993 14.19 5.38 33.69
C PHE A 993 14.25 6.57 32.74
N ARG A 994 15.37 7.30 32.72
CA ARG A 994 15.57 8.40 31.78
C ARG A 994 15.48 7.93 30.33
N ASN A 995 16.10 6.79 30.03
CA ASN A 995 16.09 6.22 28.67
C ASN A 995 14.67 5.84 28.23
N GLY A 996 13.86 5.23 29.08
CA GLY A 996 12.46 4.91 28.78
C GLY A 996 11.67 6.16 28.37
N PHE A 997 11.74 7.23 29.17
CA PHE A 997 11.08 8.49 28.84
C PHE A 997 11.66 9.14 27.57
N LEU A 998 12.98 9.15 27.38
CA LEU A 998 13.63 9.70 26.19
C LEU A 998 13.23 8.96 24.91
N HIS A 999 13.13 7.63 24.99
CA HIS A 999 12.75 6.75 23.89
C HIS A 999 11.25 6.56 23.76
N ASN A 1000 10.41 7.31 24.49
CA ASN A 1000 8.95 7.21 24.43
C ASN A 1000 8.46 5.76 24.65
N GLN A 1001 8.91 5.15 25.75
CA GLN A 1001 8.54 3.85 26.29
C GLN A 1001 8.14 3.98 27.75
N VAL A 1002 7.17 3.19 28.19
CA VAL A 1002 6.87 3.04 29.62
C VAL A 1002 7.92 2.10 30.20
N ILE A 1003 8.36 2.36 31.42
CA ILE A 1003 9.32 1.50 32.14
C ILE A 1003 8.62 0.18 32.44
N GLU A 1004 9.29 -0.97 32.30
CA GLU A 1004 8.67 -2.28 32.60
C GLU A 1004 8.51 -2.51 34.11
N LYS A 1005 7.41 -3.16 34.56
CA LYS A 1005 7.14 -3.44 35.98
C LYS A 1005 8.30 -4.13 36.68
N LYS A 1006 8.90 -5.14 36.04
CA LYS A 1006 10.04 -5.88 36.59
C LYS A 1006 11.25 -4.97 36.83
N GLY A 1007 11.55 -4.05 35.89
CA GLY A 1007 12.63 -3.08 36.04
C GLY A 1007 12.34 -2.06 37.15
N PHE A 1008 11.10 -1.56 37.22
CA PHE A 1008 10.71 -0.59 38.24
C PHE A 1008 10.70 -1.17 39.66
N LEU A 1009 10.07 -2.34 39.86
CA LEU A 1009 10.03 -3.01 41.16
C LEU A 1009 11.39 -3.62 41.54
N GLY A 1010 12.24 -3.94 40.57
CA GLY A 1010 13.64 -4.30 40.83
C GLY A 1010 14.42 -3.15 41.49
N ALA A 1011 14.09 -1.91 41.15
CA ALA A 1011 14.67 -0.71 41.76
C ALA A 1011 13.95 -0.29 43.06
N PHE A 1012 12.64 -0.55 43.17
CA PHE A 1012 11.83 -0.22 44.32
C PHE A 1012 10.95 -1.41 44.75
N PRO A 1013 11.50 -2.41 45.47
CA PRO A 1013 10.77 -3.61 45.83
C PRO A 1013 9.59 -3.34 46.78
N GLU A 1014 9.72 -2.31 47.61
CA GLU A 1014 8.71 -1.89 48.61
C GLU A 1014 7.68 -0.90 48.05
N PHE A 1015 7.76 -0.53 46.76
CA PHE A 1015 6.83 0.43 46.17
C PHE A 1015 5.50 -0.26 45.83
N GLU A 1016 4.46 0.10 46.55
CA GLU A 1016 3.09 -0.33 46.27
C GLU A 1016 2.40 0.67 45.36
N PHE A 1017 1.80 0.16 44.27
CA PHE A 1017 1.00 0.97 43.37
C PHE A 1017 -0.41 1.16 43.94
N ASP A 1018 -0.86 2.41 44.02
CA ASP A 1018 -2.26 2.71 44.36
C ASP A 1018 -3.16 2.72 43.11
N ASP A 1019 -4.47 2.97 43.31
CA ASP A 1019 -5.47 3.01 42.23
C ASP A 1019 -5.33 4.22 41.27
N THR A 1020 -4.45 5.18 41.56
CA THR A 1020 -4.17 6.30 40.67
C THR A 1020 -3.35 5.87 39.45
N LEU A 1021 -3.25 6.73 38.43
CA LEU A 1021 -2.56 6.41 37.16
C LEU A 1021 -1.12 5.88 37.42
N ILE A 1022 -0.79 4.70 36.92
CA ILE A 1022 0.52 4.07 37.06
C ILE A 1022 1.59 4.96 36.44
N THR A 1023 1.31 5.51 35.26
CA THR A 1023 2.20 6.46 34.58
C THR A 1023 2.41 7.74 35.38
N LYS A 1024 1.42 8.17 36.18
CA LYS A 1024 1.56 9.29 37.12
C LYS A 1024 2.49 8.94 38.26
N GLN A 1025 2.25 7.83 38.94
CA GLN A 1025 3.09 7.37 40.04
C GLN A 1025 4.55 7.20 39.62
N ILE A 1026 4.80 6.57 38.47
CA ILE A 1026 6.14 6.43 37.87
C ILE A 1026 6.75 7.80 37.57
N THR A 1027 6.00 8.68 36.90
CA THR A 1027 6.49 10.02 36.51
C THR A 1027 6.87 10.85 37.74
N GLU A 1028 6.02 10.89 38.76
CA GLU A 1028 6.24 11.65 39.99
C GLU A 1028 7.41 11.07 40.78
N LYS A 1029 7.52 9.73 40.87
CA LYS A 1029 8.65 9.08 41.54
C LYS A 1029 9.98 9.38 40.84
N VAL A 1030 10.03 9.33 39.51
CA VAL A 1030 11.26 9.66 38.77
C VAL A 1030 11.62 11.13 38.94
N ILE A 1031 10.65 12.05 38.94
CA ILE A 1031 10.90 13.47 39.22
C ILE A 1031 11.43 13.67 40.65
N ASP A 1032 10.85 13.01 41.65
CA ASP A 1032 11.33 13.05 43.04
C ASP A 1032 12.79 12.60 43.14
N ILE A 1033 13.16 11.50 42.45
CA ILE A 1033 14.53 10.99 42.43
C ILE A 1033 15.50 12.06 41.94
N TYR A 1034 15.27 12.60 40.74
CA TYR A 1034 16.17 13.60 40.16
C TYR A 1034 16.17 14.92 40.94
N SER A 1035 15.06 15.28 41.59
CA SER A 1035 14.97 16.48 42.43
C SER A 1035 15.82 16.33 43.69
N LYS A 1036 15.79 15.17 44.35
CA LYS A 1036 16.64 14.86 45.51
C LYS A 1036 18.12 14.73 45.14
N LEU A 1037 18.43 14.12 44.00
CA LEU A 1037 19.79 14.09 43.45
C LEU A 1037 20.30 15.51 43.16
N LYS A 1038 19.44 16.42 42.70
CA LYS A 1038 19.80 17.82 42.50
C LYS A 1038 20.02 18.56 43.82
N LEU A 1039 19.22 18.30 44.85
CA LEU A 1039 19.33 18.98 46.16
C LEU A 1039 20.58 18.56 46.95
N SER A 1040 21.06 17.33 46.74
CA SER A 1040 22.24 16.76 47.39
C SER A 1040 23.56 17.20 46.75
N VAL A 1041 23.51 17.62 45.49
CA VAL A 1041 24.60 18.29 44.76
C VAL A 1041 24.70 19.72 45.23
#